data_AF-A0A9P7GUE7-F1
#
_entry.id   AF-A0A9P7GUE7-F1
#
_cell.length_a   1.000
_cell.length_b   1.000
_cell.length_c   1.000
_cell.angle_alpha   90.00
_cell.angle_beta   90.00
_cell.angle_gamma   90.00
#
_symmetry.space_group_name_H-M   'P 1'
#
loop_
_entity.id
_entity.type
_entity.pdbx_description
1 polymer ?
#
loop_
_entity_poly.entity_id
_entity_poly.type
_entity_poly.pdbx_seq_one_letter_code
_entity_poly.pdbx_strand_id
1 'polypeptide(L)'
;MSTTLLNLYMIFGGTNWGGISHPGVYTSYDYGSAIAEDRTLREKYYELKLQANFMAVSPAYLTTRPQNIYNTQGSFTGNQALKTTQVLDVVGKKTGFYVVRQTDASTNAVQTYTLQLPTSIGTLTIPTIGGSLALNGKDSKIHVVDYAAGSSTILYSTAEIFTWATIDGKDVIIVYGNAGELHETAFKFNSAPPVAKVISGSGTIQQKTLSTNNLALQFKTTGQTVVQVGNALLYILDRANAYQFWVLYPPTSGPFAQYSTQNPIIVKGGYLLRSVTINGGTLNIQGDLNKTANFEIIAPAASSKSVTFNGEALTLGKTPHGTLTASRNVKLPDVTIPNLSSLNWKSADSLPEIQPGYSDAKWTVANKKTTVNPTQPKTPVVLYSGEYGYHTGNIIWRAHFTATGQETAFKVDVWGGSAFGYSVWLDSTFIGSWVGDAVHGSYESTLKFPSVLKAGSEHVLTILTDHMGYEEDWWVAGDAFKQPRGIYSYSFIGAKVPTVSTWKVAGNVGGESEAFTESAKVSGGKIGMPESRNLMGNFIGWHLPGFNDATWASKKPTDGISTAGVSFYRTTFDLNIPKGVDYPLALVVSNSTANPFYRSQFYVNGYQFGKYVNNIGPQTSFPVPQGILNYNGQNTLAVSLWAEGAVGAKLNSIALELRAKVESSIGAIVNQPLPSWSMRPGAN
;
A
#
# COMPACT_ATOMS: atom_id res chain seq x y z
N MET A 1 8.98 -1.52 -30.26
CA MET A 1 10.18 -1.90 -29.48
C MET A 1 9.67 -2.59 -28.22
N SER A 2 10.29 -3.68 -27.76
CA SER A 2 9.87 -4.31 -26.51
C SER A 2 10.16 -3.39 -25.33
N THR A 3 9.33 -3.44 -24.29
CA THR A 3 9.48 -2.58 -23.09
C THR A 3 10.76 -2.95 -22.35
N THR A 4 11.72 -2.03 -22.27
CA THR A 4 13.00 -2.22 -21.56
C THR A 4 13.12 -1.37 -20.29
N LEU A 5 12.15 -0.47 -20.06
CA LEU A 5 11.96 0.26 -18.82
C LEU A 5 10.49 0.13 -18.43
N LEU A 6 10.21 -0.52 -17.30
CA LEU A 6 8.87 -0.73 -16.78
C LEU A 6 8.82 -0.35 -15.30
N ASN A 7 7.98 0.61 -14.97
CA ASN A 7 7.64 0.96 -13.59
C ASN A 7 6.21 0.51 -13.29
N LEU A 8 6.00 -0.16 -12.16
CA LEU A 8 4.69 -0.61 -11.71
C LEU A 8 4.18 0.34 -10.62
N TYR A 9 3.23 1.21 -10.98
CA TYR A 9 2.59 2.14 -10.06
C TYR A 9 1.28 1.52 -9.51
N MET A 10 1.16 1.16 -8.23
CA MET A 10 2.17 1.10 -7.16
C MET A 10 2.70 -0.33 -6.95
N ILE A 11 3.98 -0.44 -6.58
CA ILE A 11 4.56 -1.68 -6.06
C ILE A 11 4.31 -1.83 -4.54
N PHE A 12 4.38 -0.71 -3.83
CA PHE A 12 4.00 -0.49 -2.43
C PHE A 12 3.45 0.93 -2.36
N GLY A 13 2.20 1.10 -1.91
CA GLY A 13 1.58 2.42 -1.85
C GLY A 13 1.81 3.14 -0.50
N GLY A 14 1.52 2.48 0.62
CA GLY A 14 1.70 3.03 1.97
C GLY A 14 0.42 3.66 2.54
N THR A 15 0.58 4.74 3.31
CA THR A 15 -0.50 5.39 4.08
C THR A 15 -0.48 6.90 3.87
N ASN A 16 -1.65 7.49 3.62
CA ASN A 16 -1.89 8.93 3.62
C ASN A 16 -2.06 9.47 5.06
N TRP A 17 -1.01 9.38 5.87
CA TRP A 17 -1.00 9.87 7.25
C TRP A 17 -1.03 11.41 7.29
N GLY A 18 -1.36 12.00 8.44
CA GLY A 18 -1.22 13.46 8.66
C GLY A 18 -2.17 14.35 7.85
N GLY A 19 -3.12 13.78 7.09
CA GLY A 19 -4.03 14.54 6.23
C GLY A 19 -3.42 14.98 4.89
N ILE A 20 -2.42 14.25 4.38
CA ILE A 20 -1.76 14.54 3.09
C ILE A 20 -2.58 14.15 1.86
N SER A 21 -3.67 13.39 2.02
CA SER A 21 -4.52 12.93 0.92
C SER A 21 -5.25 14.07 0.24
N HIS A 22 -5.42 13.98 -1.08
CA HIS A 22 -6.50 14.70 -1.78
C HIS A 22 -7.88 14.07 -1.43
N PRO A 23 -9.00 14.77 -1.67
CA PRO A 23 -10.34 14.27 -1.29
C PRO A 23 -10.82 13.00 -2.02
N GLY A 24 -10.18 12.63 -3.13
CA GLY A 24 -10.54 11.43 -3.91
C GLY A 24 -10.15 10.10 -3.26
N VAL A 25 -9.37 10.14 -2.17
CA VAL A 25 -8.94 8.95 -1.41
C VAL A 25 -9.08 9.20 0.09
N TYR A 26 -8.87 8.14 0.88
CA TYR A 26 -8.90 8.15 2.34
C TYR A 26 -7.51 7.82 2.90
N THR A 27 -7.42 7.51 4.21
CA THR A 27 -6.12 7.32 4.89
C THR A 27 -5.28 6.20 4.27
N SER A 28 -5.88 5.06 3.89
CA SER A 28 -5.13 3.98 3.26
C SER A 28 -4.67 4.37 1.85
N TYR A 29 -3.43 4.04 1.53
CA TYR A 29 -2.92 4.01 0.15
C TYR A 29 -2.38 2.63 -0.20
N ASP A 30 -3.00 1.55 0.30
CA ASP A 30 -2.61 0.16 0.02
C ASP A 30 -2.53 -0.15 -1.49
N TYR A 31 -3.41 0.51 -2.27
CA TYR A 31 -3.47 0.46 -3.73
C TYR A 31 -3.81 -0.94 -4.31
N GLY A 32 -4.04 -1.96 -3.47
CA GLY A 32 -4.09 -3.34 -3.94
C GLY A 32 -2.76 -3.78 -4.58
N SER A 33 -1.66 -3.14 -4.18
CA SER A 33 -0.32 -3.35 -4.73
C SER A 33 0.28 -4.71 -4.32
N ALA A 34 1.44 -5.07 -4.87
CA ALA A 34 2.06 -6.38 -4.60
C ALA A 34 2.50 -6.51 -3.14
N ILE A 35 2.94 -5.40 -2.56
CA ILE A 35 3.32 -5.24 -1.16
C ILE A 35 2.21 -4.44 -0.48
N ALA A 36 1.50 -5.03 0.46
CA ALA A 36 0.40 -4.39 1.17
C ALA A 36 0.86 -3.18 2.01
N GLU A 37 -0.08 -2.36 2.46
CA GLU A 37 0.17 -1.20 3.33
C GLU A 37 0.92 -1.57 4.62
N ASP A 38 0.66 -2.76 5.18
CA ASP A 38 1.36 -3.33 6.34
C ASP A 38 2.66 -4.08 5.97
N ARG A 39 3.10 -3.97 4.71
CA ARG A 39 4.29 -4.56 4.09
C ARG A 39 4.23 -6.08 3.86
N THR A 40 3.09 -6.72 4.12
CA THR A 40 2.92 -8.14 3.78
C THR A 40 2.84 -8.34 2.26
N LEU A 41 3.33 -9.49 1.79
CA LEU A 41 3.38 -9.87 0.38
C LEU A 41 2.12 -10.61 -0.06
N ARG A 42 1.53 -10.20 -1.19
CA ARG A 42 0.38 -10.85 -1.81
C ARG A 42 0.81 -11.85 -2.88
N GLU A 43 -0.10 -12.71 -3.33
CA GLU A 43 0.18 -13.67 -4.43
C GLU A 43 0.80 -12.98 -5.66
N LYS A 44 0.27 -11.81 -6.03
CA LYS A 44 0.78 -11.03 -7.17
C LYS A 44 2.24 -10.58 -7.01
N TYR A 45 2.79 -10.52 -5.79
CA TYR A 45 4.24 -10.31 -5.60
C TYR A 45 5.04 -11.49 -6.14
N TYR A 46 4.61 -12.72 -5.85
CA TYR A 46 5.31 -13.92 -6.29
C TYR A 46 5.17 -14.15 -7.78
N GLU A 47 4.02 -13.82 -8.37
CA GLU A 47 3.85 -13.81 -9.84
C GLU A 47 4.78 -12.78 -10.50
N LEU A 48 4.84 -11.55 -9.98
CA LEU A 48 5.78 -10.54 -10.47
C LEU A 48 7.24 -10.98 -10.32
N LYS A 49 7.58 -11.72 -9.25
CA LYS A 49 8.91 -12.30 -9.07
C LYS A 49 9.26 -13.29 -10.19
N LEU A 50 8.31 -14.09 -10.68
CA LEU A 50 8.56 -15.00 -11.80
C LEU A 50 8.94 -14.21 -13.06
N GLN A 51 8.13 -13.21 -13.40
CA GLN A 51 8.35 -12.35 -14.57
C GLN A 51 9.66 -11.57 -14.48
N ALA A 52 9.97 -10.99 -13.31
CA ALA A 52 11.19 -10.22 -13.10
C ALA A 52 12.45 -11.08 -13.24
N ASN A 53 12.45 -12.31 -12.69
CA ASN A 53 13.59 -13.21 -12.81
C ASN A 53 13.77 -13.71 -14.24
N PHE A 54 12.68 -14.00 -14.95
CA PHE A 54 12.74 -14.34 -16.37
C PHE A 54 13.41 -13.24 -17.19
N MET A 55 12.96 -11.99 -17.02
CA MET A 55 13.51 -10.85 -17.75
C MET A 55 14.99 -10.60 -17.40
N ALA A 56 15.36 -10.76 -16.13
CA ALA A 56 16.74 -10.56 -15.67
C ALA A 56 17.75 -11.53 -16.32
N VAL A 57 17.33 -12.76 -16.63
CA VAL A 57 18.21 -13.77 -17.26
C VAL A 57 18.01 -13.89 -18.78
N SER A 58 17.22 -13.00 -19.39
CA SER A 58 16.86 -13.05 -20.82
C SER A 58 17.39 -11.82 -21.58
N PRO A 59 18.72 -11.60 -21.68
CA PRO A 59 19.29 -10.40 -22.29
C PRO A 59 18.91 -10.24 -23.77
N ALA A 60 18.65 -11.35 -24.48
CA ALA A 60 18.15 -11.31 -25.86
C ALA A 60 16.82 -10.56 -25.99
N TYR A 61 16.01 -10.47 -24.93
CA TYR A 61 14.76 -9.71 -24.93
C TYR A 61 14.99 -8.21 -25.19
N LEU A 62 16.11 -7.64 -24.73
CA LEU A 62 16.44 -6.21 -24.87
C LEU A 62 16.56 -5.77 -26.33
N THR A 63 16.96 -6.68 -27.21
CA THR A 63 17.15 -6.44 -28.63
C THR A 63 15.96 -6.92 -29.46
N THR A 64 14.86 -7.31 -28.83
CA THR A 64 13.70 -7.82 -29.56
C THR A 64 12.89 -6.73 -30.28
N ARG A 65 12.25 -7.11 -31.39
CA ARG A 65 11.23 -6.30 -32.08
C ARG A 65 10.00 -7.16 -32.34
N PRO A 66 8.77 -6.64 -32.16
CA PRO A 66 7.56 -7.32 -32.59
C PRO A 66 7.55 -7.50 -34.11
N GLN A 67 7.18 -8.69 -34.58
CA GLN A 67 7.25 -9.06 -35.99
C GLN A 67 5.88 -9.14 -36.67
N ASN A 68 4.82 -9.41 -35.92
CA ASN A 68 3.48 -9.67 -36.44
C ASN A 68 2.42 -8.74 -35.84
N ILE A 69 2.76 -7.46 -35.62
CA ILE A 69 1.79 -6.46 -35.16
C ILE A 69 0.60 -6.45 -36.14
N TYR A 70 -0.62 -6.39 -35.61
CA TYR A 70 -1.90 -6.48 -36.33
C TYR A 70 -2.27 -7.85 -36.92
N ASN A 71 -1.36 -8.82 -36.94
CA ASN A 71 -1.63 -10.18 -37.38
C ASN A 71 -1.24 -11.18 -36.27
N THR A 72 -1.89 -11.06 -35.11
CA THR A 72 -1.60 -11.87 -33.91
C THR A 72 -2.64 -12.95 -33.62
N GLN A 73 -3.87 -12.83 -34.14
CA GLN A 73 -4.97 -13.73 -33.80
C GLN A 73 -4.84 -15.06 -34.55
N GLY A 74 -4.88 -16.19 -33.84
CA GLY A 74 -4.63 -17.52 -34.39
C GLY A 74 -3.20 -17.75 -34.88
N SER A 75 -2.33 -16.74 -34.88
CA SER A 75 -0.94 -16.85 -35.34
C SER A 75 -0.19 -17.90 -34.54
N PHE A 76 0.57 -18.74 -35.24
CA PHE A 76 1.34 -19.86 -34.68
C PHE A 76 0.52 -20.95 -33.99
N THR A 77 -0.75 -20.74 -33.62
CA THR A 77 -1.57 -21.74 -32.92
C THR A 77 -2.69 -22.34 -33.77
N GLY A 78 -3.13 -21.62 -34.81
CA GLY A 78 -4.36 -21.92 -35.56
C GLY A 78 -5.65 -21.67 -34.77
N ASN A 79 -5.58 -21.46 -33.44
CA ASN A 79 -6.73 -21.27 -32.58
C ASN A 79 -7.12 -19.78 -32.53
N GLN A 80 -8.26 -19.44 -33.14
CA GLN A 80 -8.75 -18.05 -33.21
C GLN A 80 -9.14 -17.46 -31.85
N ALA A 81 -9.33 -18.28 -30.82
CA ALA A 81 -9.54 -17.83 -29.44
C ALA A 81 -8.25 -17.33 -28.78
N LEU A 82 -7.09 -17.53 -29.42
CA LEU A 82 -5.79 -17.09 -28.92
C LEU A 82 -5.16 -16.02 -29.80
N LYS A 83 -4.35 -15.17 -29.17
CA LYS A 83 -3.41 -14.25 -29.83
C LYS A 83 -1.98 -14.63 -29.45
N THR A 84 -1.09 -14.62 -30.44
CA THR A 84 0.34 -14.82 -30.23
C THR A 84 1.10 -13.65 -30.83
N THR A 85 1.81 -12.92 -29.96
CA THR A 85 2.72 -11.85 -30.37
C THR A 85 4.14 -12.41 -30.44
N GLN A 86 4.73 -12.42 -31.63
CA GLN A 86 6.12 -12.81 -31.85
C GLN A 86 7.02 -11.58 -31.66
N VAL A 87 8.02 -11.69 -30.79
CA VAL A 87 9.11 -10.73 -30.67
C VAL A 87 10.43 -11.45 -30.88
N LEU A 88 11.24 -11.00 -31.86
CA LEU A 88 12.50 -11.64 -32.23
C LEU A 88 13.67 -10.74 -31.90
N ASP A 89 14.74 -11.32 -31.37
CA ASP A 89 16.04 -10.67 -31.22
C ASP A 89 16.60 -10.32 -32.60
N VAL A 90 16.54 -9.04 -32.97
CA VAL A 90 16.99 -8.59 -34.31
C VAL A 90 18.50 -8.33 -34.39
N VAL A 91 19.19 -8.30 -33.26
CA VAL A 91 20.64 -8.03 -33.19
C VAL A 91 21.41 -9.34 -33.13
N GLY A 92 21.15 -10.18 -32.13
CA GLY A 92 21.77 -11.49 -32.01
C GLY A 92 21.23 -12.49 -33.04
N LYS A 93 20.04 -12.24 -33.61
CA LYS A 93 19.36 -13.06 -34.64
C LYS A 93 19.27 -14.55 -34.27
N LYS A 94 19.09 -14.82 -32.98
CA LYS A 94 19.07 -16.18 -32.43
C LYS A 94 17.76 -16.50 -31.73
N THR A 95 17.36 -15.68 -30.75
CA THR A 95 16.26 -16.04 -29.85
C THR A 95 14.92 -15.44 -30.29
N GLY A 96 13.86 -16.24 -30.23
CA GLY A 96 12.48 -15.80 -30.42
C GLY A 96 11.64 -15.97 -29.17
N PHE A 97 10.73 -15.04 -28.92
CA PHE A 97 9.76 -15.09 -27.83
C PHE A 97 8.35 -14.98 -28.39
N TYR A 98 7.44 -15.82 -27.91
CA TYR A 98 6.07 -15.92 -28.38
C TYR A 98 5.12 -15.77 -27.21
N VAL A 99 4.55 -14.57 -27.07
CA VAL A 99 3.62 -14.24 -25.99
C VAL A 99 2.22 -14.68 -26.39
N VAL A 100 1.73 -15.75 -25.78
CA VAL A 100 0.39 -16.31 -26.01
C VAL A 100 -0.56 -15.81 -24.94
N ARG A 101 -1.74 -15.35 -25.36
CA ARG A 101 -2.85 -14.97 -24.48
C ARG A 101 -4.19 -15.22 -25.16
N GLN A 102 -5.28 -15.12 -24.41
CA GLN A 102 -6.63 -15.12 -24.99
C GLN A 102 -6.82 -13.93 -25.94
N THR A 103 -7.57 -14.14 -27.02
CA THR A 103 -8.05 -13.07 -27.92
C THR A 103 -8.91 -12.09 -27.12
N ASP A 104 -9.87 -12.62 -26.35
CA ASP A 104 -10.65 -11.92 -25.35
C ASP A 104 -10.04 -12.13 -23.96
N ALA A 105 -9.40 -11.10 -23.41
CA ALA A 105 -8.72 -11.19 -22.12
C ALA A 105 -9.67 -11.30 -20.91
N SER A 106 -10.99 -11.11 -21.10
CA SER A 106 -11.97 -11.21 -20.01
C SER A 106 -12.41 -12.65 -19.71
N THR A 107 -12.18 -13.58 -20.65
CA THR A 107 -12.67 -14.97 -20.54
C THR A 107 -11.91 -15.79 -19.50
N ASN A 108 -12.65 -16.70 -18.85
CA ASN A 108 -12.10 -17.73 -17.96
C ASN A 108 -11.96 -19.09 -18.65
N ALA A 109 -12.29 -19.19 -19.95
CA ALA A 109 -12.25 -20.45 -20.68
C ALA A 109 -10.82 -21.03 -20.76
N VAL A 110 -10.69 -22.35 -20.66
CA VAL A 110 -9.43 -23.03 -20.95
C VAL A 110 -9.34 -23.27 -22.46
N GLN A 111 -8.22 -22.86 -23.06
CA GLN A 111 -7.92 -23.13 -24.47
C GLN A 111 -6.86 -24.21 -24.59
N THR A 112 -7.07 -25.17 -25.47
CA THR A 112 -6.04 -26.13 -25.88
C THR A 112 -5.46 -25.72 -27.23
N TYR A 113 -4.16 -25.94 -27.42
CA TYR A 113 -3.48 -25.54 -28.65
C TYR A 113 -2.17 -26.30 -28.87
N THR A 114 -1.68 -26.22 -30.10
CA THR A 114 -0.29 -26.54 -30.48
C THR A 114 0.38 -25.26 -30.99
N LEU A 115 1.70 -25.29 -31.18
CA LEU A 115 2.47 -24.16 -31.70
C LEU A 115 3.26 -24.58 -32.93
N GLN A 116 3.12 -23.86 -34.03
CA GLN A 116 3.91 -24.01 -35.23
C GLN A 116 5.02 -22.94 -35.24
N LEU A 117 6.18 -23.21 -34.64
CA LEU A 117 7.23 -22.20 -34.43
C LEU A 117 8.44 -22.41 -35.36
N PRO A 118 8.99 -21.34 -35.97
CA PRO A 118 10.26 -21.41 -36.68
C PRO A 118 11.42 -21.53 -35.68
N THR A 119 12.28 -22.54 -35.85
CA THR A 119 13.47 -22.80 -35.01
C THR A 119 14.73 -22.94 -35.89
N SER A 120 15.91 -23.01 -35.27
CA SER A 120 17.17 -23.23 -35.99
C SER A 120 17.27 -24.59 -36.71
N ILE A 121 16.34 -25.52 -36.51
CA ILE A 121 16.26 -26.78 -37.26
C ILE A 121 15.04 -26.86 -38.20
N GLY A 122 14.40 -25.71 -38.46
CA GLY A 122 13.18 -25.59 -39.27
C GLY A 122 11.93 -25.34 -38.42
N THR A 123 10.78 -25.28 -39.09
CA THR A 123 9.49 -25.06 -38.42
C THR A 123 8.99 -26.36 -37.81
N LEU A 124 8.66 -26.33 -36.51
CA LEU A 124 8.17 -27.48 -35.75
C LEU A 124 6.74 -27.25 -35.27
N THR A 125 5.93 -28.32 -35.27
CA THR A 125 4.66 -28.38 -34.54
C THR A 125 4.92 -28.94 -33.14
N ILE A 126 4.69 -28.12 -32.13
CA ILE A 126 5.01 -28.38 -30.72
C ILE A 126 3.67 -28.51 -29.94
N PRO A 127 3.45 -29.57 -29.14
CA PRO A 127 4.42 -30.60 -28.75
C PRO A 127 4.74 -31.62 -29.87
N THR A 128 6.01 -31.96 -30.02
CA THR A 128 6.51 -32.88 -31.06
C THR A 128 6.34 -34.36 -30.72
N ILE A 129 6.08 -34.66 -29.44
CA ILE A 129 5.81 -36.01 -28.91
C ILE A 129 4.29 -36.29 -28.84
N GLY A 130 3.45 -35.32 -29.23
CA GLY A 130 1.99 -35.43 -29.23
C GLY A 130 1.33 -34.77 -28.01
N GLY A 131 0.00 -34.76 -27.97
CA GLY A 131 -0.77 -34.02 -26.95
C GLY A 131 -0.99 -32.55 -27.31
N SER A 132 -1.46 -31.76 -26.34
CA SER A 132 -1.77 -30.34 -26.54
C SER A 132 -1.36 -29.52 -25.32
N LEU A 133 -0.91 -28.30 -25.58
CA LEU A 133 -0.70 -27.28 -24.56
C LEU A 133 -2.06 -26.76 -24.07
N ALA A 134 -2.06 -26.17 -22.88
CA ALA A 134 -3.23 -25.51 -22.31
C ALA A 134 -2.90 -24.05 -21.94
N LEU A 135 -3.88 -23.18 -22.09
CA LEU A 135 -3.88 -21.83 -21.55
C LEU A 135 -5.15 -21.65 -20.72
N ASN A 136 -4.98 -21.49 -19.42
CA ASN A 136 -6.08 -21.24 -18.50
C ASN A 136 -6.69 -19.85 -18.71
N GLY A 137 -7.89 -19.65 -18.15
CA GLY A 137 -8.54 -18.35 -18.09
C GLY A 137 -7.66 -17.29 -17.44
N LYS A 138 -7.60 -16.09 -18.04
CA LYS A 138 -6.78 -14.95 -17.56
C LYS A 138 -5.29 -15.25 -17.35
N ASP A 139 -4.76 -16.24 -18.07
CA ASP A 139 -3.34 -16.57 -18.12
C ASP A 139 -2.70 -16.05 -19.42
N SER A 140 -1.39 -15.85 -19.37
CA SER A 140 -0.56 -15.60 -20.55
C SER A 140 0.76 -16.33 -20.36
N LYS A 141 1.37 -16.81 -21.44
CA LYS A 141 2.63 -17.55 -21.39
C LYS A 141 3.63 -16.99 -22.40
N ILE A 142 4.90 -16.96 -22.02
CA ILE A 142 6.00 -16.65 -22.95
C ILE A 142 6.73 -17.93 -23.32
N HIS A 143 6.51 -18.40 -24.55
CA HIS A 143 7.27 -19.52 -25.12
C HIS A 143 8.55 -19.00 -25.77
N VAL A 144 9.64 -19.77 -25.66
CA VAL A 144 10.94 -19.37 -26.20
C VAL A 144 11.43 -20.33 -27.25
N VAL A 145 12.23 -19.82 -28.19
CA VAL A 145 12.91 -20.58 -29.24
C VAL A 145 14.37 -20.12 -29.32
N ASP A 146 15.28 -21.08 -29.50
CA ASP A 146 16.73 -20.85 -29.64
C ASP A 146 17.27 -19.93 -28.52
N TYR A 147 16.91 -20.28 -27.29
CA TYR A 147 17.22 -19.55 -26.07
C TYR A 147 18.51 -20.08 -25.43
N ALA A 148 19.46 -19.18 -25.14
CA ALA A 148 20.71 -19.53 -24.48
C ALA A 148 20.54 -19.51 -22.95
N ALA A 149 20.91 -20.62 -22.29
CA ALA A 149 20.91 -20.74 -20.83
C ALA A 149 22.26 -21.34 -20.39
N GLY A 150 23.22 -20.47 -20.08
CA GLY A 150 24.59 -20.86 -19.79
C GLY A 150 25.29 -21.39 -21.04
N SER A 151 25.87 -22.58 -20.94
CA SER A 151 26.43 -23.30 -22.09
C SER A 151 25.37 -24.06 -22.90
N SER A 152 24.17 -24.23 -22.34
CA SER A 152 23.07 -24.97 -22.93
C SER A 152 22.27 -24.10 -23.89
N THR A 153 21.79 -24.70 -24.98
CA THR A 153 20.84 -24.06 -25.90
C THR A 153 19.51 -24.80 -25.85
N ILE A 154 18.48 -24.07 -25.41
CA ILE A 154 17.08 -24.52 -25.43
C ILE A 154 16.55 -24.24 -26.84
N LEU A 155 16.39 -25.28 -27.65
CA LEU A 155 15.85 -25.18 -29.01
C LEU A 155 14.43 -24.59 -28.97
N TYR A 156 13.60 -25.06 -28.05
CA TYR A 156 12.35 -24.41 -27.66
C TYR A 156 11.93 -24.85 -26.25
N SER A 157 11.12 -24.03 -25.59
CA SER A 157 10.39 -24.44 -24.39
C SER A 157 8.99 -23.84 -24.40
N THR A 158 8.00 -24.70 -24.11
CA THR A 158 6.63 -24.27 -23.86
C THR A 158 6.33 -24.05 -22.38
N ALA A 159 7.20 -24.52 -21.49
CA ALA A 159 7.18 -24.13 -20.09
C ALA A 159 7.89 -22.78 -19.95
N GLU A 160 7.41 -21.93 -19.06
CA GLU A 160 8.00 -20.61 -18.86
C GLU A 160 9.31 -20.75 -18.09
N ILE A 161 10.35 -20.03 -18.52
CA ILE A 161 11.62 -20.02 -17.79
C ILE A 161 11.47 -19.08 -16.59
N PHE A 162 11.71 -19.59 -15.38
CA PHE A 162 11.82 -18.75 -14.18
C PHE A 162 13.20 -18.09 -14.11
N THR A 163 14.26 -18.89 -14.16
CA THR A 163 15.65 -18.44 -14.11
C THR A 163 16.58 -19.54 -14.64
N TRP A 164 17.86 -19.19 -14.85
CA TRP A 164 18.92 -20.16 -15.06
C TRP A 164 20.26 -19.63 -14.54
N ALA A 165 21.17 -20.53 -14.18
CA ALA A 165 22.53 -20.19 -13.76
C ALA A 165 23.49 -21.36 -14.01
N THR A 166 24.74 -21.06 -14.35
CA THR A 166 25.81 -22.07 -14.37
C THR A 166 26.46 -22.14 -12.98
N ILE A 167 26.30 -23.27 -12.29
CA ILE A 167 26.80 -23.50 -10.94
C ILE A 167 27.67 -24.75 -10.93
N ASP A 168 28.93 -24.61 -10.48
CA ASP A 168 29.94 -25.67 -10.51
C ASP A 168 30.05 -26.38 -11.88
N GLY A 169 29.98 -25.58 -12.95
CA GLY A 169 30.08 -26.04 -14.32
C GLY A 169 28.82 -26.70 -14.89
N LYS A 170 27.72 -26.83 -14.12
CA LYS A 170 26.43 -27.35 -14.59
C LYS A 170 25.44 -26.22 -14.84
N ASP A 171 24.70 -26.29 -15.94
CA ASP A 171 23.61 -25.34 -16.21
C ASP A 171 22.35 -25.76 -15.46
N VAL A 172 21.96 -25.00 -14.44
CA VAL A 172 20.70 -25.16 -13.71
C VAL A 172 19.65 -24.31 -14.40
N ILE A 173 18.60 -24.94 -14.93
CA ILE A 173 17.54 -24.28 -15.69
C ILE A 173 16.22 -24.59 -14.98
N ILE A 174 15.48 -23.55 -14.59
CA ILE A 174 14.21 -23.71 -13.89
C ILE A 174 13.08 -23.27 -14.81
N VAL A 175 12.18 -24.21 -15.11
CA VAL A 175 10.97 -23.96 -15.90
C VAL A 175 9.71 -24.25 -15.08
N TYR A 176 8.61 -23.57 -15.41
CA TYR A 176 7.35 -23.74 -14.72
C TYR A 176 6.12 -23.64 -15.64
N GLY A 177 5.00 -24.12 -15.11
CA GLY A 177 3.66 -24.04 -15.71
C GLY A 177 2.59 -24.21 -14.61
N ASN A 178 1.31 -24.11 -14.94
CA ASN A 178 0.28 -24.42 -13.94
C ASN A 178 0.28 -25.92 -13.62
N ALA A 179 -0.21 -26.26 -12.44
CA ALA A 179 -0.28 -27.66 -12.01
C ALA A 179 -1.06 -28.51 -13.05
N GLY A 180 -0.44 -29.59 -13.52
CA GLY A 180 -1.02 -30.54 -14.48
C GLY A 180 -0.93 -30.15 -15.96
N GLU A 181 -0.44 -28.95 -16.31
CA GLU A 181 -0.25 -28.55 -17.71
C GLU A 181 0.81 -29.43 -18.39
N LEU A 182 0.55 -29.80 -19.65
CA LEU A 182 1.50 -30.51 -20.50
C LEU A 182 2.45 -29.49 -21.15
N HIS A 183 3.75 -29.73 -21.03
CA HIS A 183 4.80 -28.92 -21.61
C HIS A 183 5.85 -29.77 -22.32
N GLU A 184 6.62 -29.13 -23.20
CA GLU A 184 7.74 -29.75 -23.88
C GLU A 184 8.91 -28.76 -23.97
N THR A 185 10.11 -29.21 -23.59
CA THR A 185 11.36 -28.45 -23.68
C THR A 185 12.38 -29.26 -24.46
N ALA A 186 12.97 -28.66 -25.49
CA ALA A 186 13.98 -29.31 -26.32
C ALA A 186 15.35 -28.65 -26.18
N PHE A 187 16.40 -29.48 -26.19
CA PHE A 187 17.80 -29.07 -26.08
C PHE A 187 18.55 -29.37 -27.37
N LYS A 188 19.48 -28.47 -27.72
CA LYS A 188 20.44 -28.63 -28.81
C LYS A 188 21.82 -28.99 -28.24
N PHE A 189 22.46 -29.98 -28.85
CA PHE A 189 23.78 -30.49 -28.48
C PHE A 189 24.77 -30.33 -29.63
N ASN A 190 26.06 -30.44 -29.34
CA ASN A 190 27.12 -30.45 -30.35
C ASN A 190 27.40 -31.86 -30.91
N SER A 191 26.81 -32.88 -30.30
CA SER A 191 26.96 -34.30 -30.63
C SER A 191 25.62 -35.03 -30.52
N ALA A 192 25.63 -36.36 -30.64
CA ALA A 192 24.45 -37.19 -30.35
C ALA A 192 23.85 -36.82 -28.97
N PRO A 193 22.51 -36.69 -28.87
CA PRO A 193 21.88 -36.25 -27.64
C PRO A 193 22.05 -37.30 -26.52
N PRO A 194 22.31 -36.88 -25.27
CA PRO A 194 22.36 -37.79 -24.13
C PRO A 194 20.95 -38.29 -23.77
N VAL A 195 20.87 -39.39 -23.04
CA VAL A 195 19.60 -39.84 -22.45
C VAL A 195 19.28 -38.96 -21.24
N ALA A 196 18.10 -38.33 -21.24
CA ALA A 196 17.62 -37.58 -20.07
C ALA A 196 17.13 -38.53 -18.98
N LYS A 197 17.43 -38.19 -17.72
CA LYS A 197 17.08 -39.02 -16.54
C LYS A 197 16.40 -38.17 -15.49
N VAL A 198 15.26 -38.63 -14.99
CA VAL A 198 14.67 -38.08 -13.76
C VAL A 198 15.55 -38.52 -12.60
N ILE A 199 16.11 -37.55 -11.86
CA ILE A 199 17.03 -37.81 -10.74
C ILE A 199 16.41 -37.42 -9.39
N SER A 200 15.31 -36.67 -9.39
CA SER A 200 14.56 -36.29 -8.20
C SER A 200 13.11 -35.93 -8.55
N GLY A 201 12.20 -36.10 -7.61
CA GLY A 201 10.76 -35.88 -7.80
C GLY A 201 10.02 -37.12 -8.36
N SER A 202 8.70 -37.01 -8.45
CA SER A 202 7.82 -38.09 -8.92
C SER A 202 7.28 -37.86 -10.34
N GLY A 203 7.64 -36.75 -10.98
CA GLY A 203 7.26 -36.49 -12.37
C GLY A 203 7.90 -37.47 -13.33
N THR A 204 7.21 -37.75 -14.43
CA THR A 204 7.71 -38.57 -15.53
C THR A 204 8.01 -37.70 -16.73
N ILE A 205 8.95 -38.17 -17.56
CA ILE A 205 9.29 -37.53 -18.83
C ILE A 205 9.12 -38.53 -19.96
N GLN A 206 8.69 -38.03 -21.12
CA GLN A 206 8.90 -38.69 -22.40
C GLN A 206 9.99 -37.94 -23.16
N GLN A 207 10.78 -38.65 -23.97
CA GLN A 207 11.86 -38.03 -24.74
C GLN A 207 11.89 -38.53 -26.18
N LYS A 208 12.24 -37.62 -27.10
CA LYS A 208 12.31 -37.92 -28.54
C LYS A 208 13.48 -37.16 -29.17
N THR A 209 14.32 -37.88 -29.88
CA THR A 209 15.36 -37.28 -30.73
C THR A 209 14.69 -36.62 -31.94
N LEU A 210 14.85 -35.31 -32.10
CA LEU A 210 14.24 -34.55 -33.20
C LEU A 210 15.12 -34.54 -34.45
N SER A 211 16.43 -34.55 -34.26
CA SER A 211 17.45 -34.67 -35.31
C SER A 211 18.76 -35.15 -34.68
N THR A 212 19.85 -35.25 -35.46
CA THR A 212 21.12 -35.87 -35.04
C THR A 212 21.69 -35.35 -33.71
N ASN A 213 21.35 -34.12 -33.33
CA ASN A 213 21.87 -33.46 -32.13
C ASN A 213 20.81 -32.69 -31.31
N ASN A 214 19.52 -33.05 -31.40
CA ASN A 214 18.45 -32.37 -30.66
C ASN A 214 17.52 -33.36 -29.94
N LEU A 215 17.17 -33.06 -28.68
CA LEU A 215 16.32 -33.90 -27.83
C LEU A 215 15.16 -33.10 -27.27
N ALA A 216 13.93 -33.52 -27.54
CA ALA A 216 12.72 -33.01 -26.89
C ALA A 216 12.40 -33.81 -25.64
N LEU A 217 12.02 -33.12 -24.56
CA LEU A 217 11.54 -33.68 -23.29
C LEU A 217 10.12 -33.18 -23.04
N GLN A 218 9.15 -34.09 -23.04
CA GLN A 218 7.75 -33.78 -22.72
C GLN A 218 7.42 -34.21 -21.29
N PHE A 219 6.73 -33.35 -20.56
CA PHE A 219 6.41 -33.54 -19.15
C PHE A 219 5.12 -32.82 -18.75
N LYS A 220 4.62 -33.15 -17.56
CA LYS A 220 3.59 -32.35 -16.89
C LYS A 220 4.19 -31.64 -15.68
N THR A 221 3.75 -30.41 -15.43
CA THR A 221 4.18 -29.61 -14.28
C THR A 221 3.39 -30.02 -13.03
N THR A 222 3.97 -30.90 -12.21
CA THR A 222 3.39 -31.34 -10.94
C THR A 222 4.46 -31.34 -9.85
N GLY A 223 4.31 -30.48 -8.84
CA GLY A 223 5.28 -30.35 -7.76
C GLY A 223 6.64 -29.82 -8.25
N GLN A 224 7.70 -30.55 -7.90
CA GLN A 224 9.06 -30.32 -8.38
C GLN A 224 9.65 -31.64 -8.87
N THR A 225 10.17 -31.63 -10.10
CA THR A 225 10.91 -32.74 -10.69
C THR A 225 12.24 -32.23 -11.25
N VAL A 226 13.33 -32.95 -11.02
CA VAL A 226 14.66 -32.59 -11.55
C VAL A 226 15.09 -33.64 -12.56
N VAL A 227 15.46 -33.17 -13.75
CA VAL A 227 15.90 -33.99 -14.86
C VAL A 227 17.34 -33.63 -15.21
N GLN A 228 18.22 -34.62 -15.21
CA GLN A 228 19.55 -34.49 -15.79
C GLN A 228 19.48 -34.70 -17.29
N VAL A 229 20.01 -33.75 -18.07
CA VAL A 229 20.14 -33.87 -19.52
C VAL A 229 21.52 -33.36 -19.95
N GLY A 230 22.44 -34.30 -20.19
CA GLY A 230 23.85 -33.97 -20.41
C GLY A 230 24.45 -33.24 -19.20
N ASN A 231 24.93 -32.01 -19.42
CA ASN A 231 25.49 -31.15 -18.38
C ASN A 231 24.44 -30.25 -17.69
N ALA A 232 23.20 -30.24 -18.17
CA ALA A 232 22.14 -29.41 -17.61
C ALA A 232 21.31 -30.16 -16.55
N LEU A 233 20.82 -29.43 -15.56
CA LEU A 233 19.80 -29.83 -14.61
C LEU A 233 18.54 -29.00 -14.88
N LEU A 234 17.52 -29.64 -15.45
CA LEU A 234 16.21 -29.04 -15.69
C LEU A 234 15.31 -29.28 -14.48
N TYR A 235 14.95 -28.20 -13.78
CA TYR A 235 13.94 -28.19 -12.74
C TYR A 235 12.59 -27.88 -13.37
N ILE A 236 11.65 -28.80 -13.25
CA ILE A 236 10.28 -28.70 -13.73
C ILE A 236 9.39 -28.44 -12.52
N LEU A 237 8.74 -27.28 -12.48
CA LEU A 237 7.92 -26.84 -11.36
C LEU A 237 6.47 -26.59 -11.77
N ASP A 238 5.52 -26.87 -10.88
CA ASP A 238 4.27 -26.12 -10.93
C ASP A 238 4.46 -24.68 -10.40
N ARG A 239 3.57 -23.77 -10.79
CA ARG A 239 3.66 -22.33 -10.46
C ARG A 239 3.72 -22.07 -8.95
N ALA A 240 2.99 -22.84 -8.15
CA ALA A 240 3.01 -22.72 -6.69
C ALA A 240 4.36 -23.12 -6.07
N ASN A 241 5.08 -24.06 -6.68
CA ASN A 241 6.46 -24.37 -6.32
C ASN A 241 7.43 -23.30 -6.83
N ALA A 242 7.24 -22.78 -8.05
CA ALA A 242 8.08 -21.71 -8.60
C ALA A 242 8.04 -20.44 -7.72
N TYR A 243 6.88 -20.10 -7.14
CA TYR A 243 6.75 -18.99 -6.18
C TYR A 243 7.67 -19.12 -4.95
N GLN A 244 8.12 -20.32 -4.60
CA GLN A 244 8.99 -20.56 -3.46
C GLN A 244 10.48 -20.39 -3.80
N PHE A 245 10.85 -20.21 -5.06
CA PHE A 245 12.24 -20.00 -5.46
C PHE A 245 12.63 -18.52 -5.42
N TRP A 246 13.88 -18.27 -5.06
CA TRP A 246 14.51 -16.96 -4.99
C TRP A 246 15.85 -17.01 -5.69
N VAL A 247 16.23 -15.91 -6.35
CA VAL A 247 17.55 -15.73 -6.93
C VAL A 247 18.20 -14.57 -6.20
N LEU A 248 19.28 -14.88 -5.46
CA LEU A 248 20.02 -13.93 -4.64
C LEU A 248 21.40 -13.73 -5.23
N TYR A 249 21.94 -12.52 -5.10
CA TYR A 249 23.25 -12.17 -5.61
C TYR A 249 24.16 -11.74 -4.48
N PRO A 250 25.31 -12.42 -4.27
CA PRO A 250 26.33 -11.95 -3.35
C PRO A 250 26.86 -10.57 -3.81
N PRO A 251 27.00 -9.59 -2.90
CA PRO A 251 27.58 -8.29 -3.24
C PRO A 251 29.00 -8.45 -3.81
N THR A 252 29.34 -7.61 -4.80
CA THR A 252 30.71 -7.51 -5.34
C THR A 252 31.49 -6.38 -4.65
N SER A 253 32.68 -6.02 -5.15
CA SER A 253 33.44 -4.86 -4.66
C SER A 253 33.19 -3.62 -5.53
N GLY A 254 33.32 -2.44 -4.93
CA GLY A 254 33.25 -1.16 -5.62
C GLY A 254 31.85 -0.51 -5.64
N PRO A 255 31.68 0.57 -6.41
CA PRO A 255 30.40 1.25 -6.55
C PRO A 255 29.32 0.29 -7.08
N PHE A 256 28.10 0.36 -6.52
CA PHE A 256 26.96 -0.47 -6.93
C PHE A 256 27.12 -1.98 -6.67
N ALA A 257 28.05 -2.37 -5.80
CA ALA A 257 28.25 -3.75 -5.34
C ALA A 257 26.95 -4.51 -5.00
N GLN A 258 26.00 -3.82 -4.37
CA GLN A 258 24.71 -4.36 -3.96
C GLN A 258 23.73 -4.63 -5.11
N TYR A 259 24.00 -4.13 -6.32
CA TYR A 259 23.18 -4.34 -7.52
C TYR A 259 23.83 -5.34 -8.49
N SER A 260 24.90 -6.01 -8.08
CA SER A 260 25.52 -7.07 -8.88
C SER A 260 24.52 -8.15 -9.24
N THR A 261 24.57 -8.63 -10.48
CA THR A 261 23.83 -9.80 -10.97
C THR A 261 24.76 -10.99 -11.24
N GLN A 262 26.01 -10.93 -10.74
CA GLN A 262 26.99 -12.00 -10.93
C GLN A 262 26.85 -13.10 -9.87
N ASN A 263 27.18 -14.33 -10.25
CA ASN A 263 27.25 -15.50 -9.37
C ASN A 263 25.97 -15.72 -8.54
N PRO A 264 24.79 -15.85 -9.18
CA PRO A 264 23.54 -16.05 -8.48
C PRO A 264 23.55 -17.30 -7.61
N ILE A 265 22.86 -17.20 -6.49
CA ILE A 265 22.51 -18.29 -5.57
C ILE A 265 21.02 -18.50 -5.69
N ILE A 266 20.61 -19.72 -6.06
CA ILE A 266 19.18 -20.06 -6.19
C ILE A 266 18.75 -20.81 -4.94
N VAL A 267 17.68 -20.34 -4.29
CA VAL A 267 17.18 -20.92 -3.04
C VAL A 267 15.69 -21.16 -3.15
N LYS A 268 15.24 -22.39 -2.90
CA LYS A 268 13.85 -22.71 -2.62
C LYS A 268 13.57 -22.53 -1.13
N GLY A 269 12.42 -21.97 -0.79
CA GLY A 269 11.91 -21.88 0.58
C GLY A 269 11.83 -20.44 1.11
N GLY A 270 11.42 -20.30 2.37
CA GLY A 270 11.22 -19.01 3.02
C GLY A 270 9.96 -18.26 2.57
N TYR A 271 9.59 -17.23 3.33
CA TYR A 271 8.52 -16.30 2.98
C TYR A 271 9.06 -15.16 2.10
N LEU A 272 10.25 -14.65 2.44
CA LEU A 272 11.01 -13.67 1.68
C LEU A 272 12.50 -13.91 1.92
N LEU A 273 13.32 -13.95 0.87
CA LEU A 273 14.78 -13.92 1.03
C LEU A 273 15.30 -12.56 0.60
N ARG A 274 16.00 -11.88 1.51
CA ARG A 274 16.42 -10.48 1.37
C ARG A 274 17.78 -10.36 0.72
N SER A 275 18.74 -11.14 1.19
CA SER A 275 20.12 -11.02 0.73
C SER A 275 20.92 -12.30 0.99
N VAL A 276 22.08 -12.37 0.35
CA VAL A 276 23.08 -13.41 0.58
C VAL A 276 24.47 -12.78 0.61
N THR A 277 25.34 -13.27 1.49
CA THR A 277 26.78 -12.93 1.48
C THR A 277 27.63 -14.18 1.61
N ILE A 278 28.88 -14.12 1.15
CA ILE A 278 29.82 -15.24 1.22
C ILE A 278 31.04 -14.78 2.01
N ASN A 279 31.34 -15.45 3.13
CA ASN A 279 32.49 -15.16 3.97
C ASN A 279 33.23 -16.46 4.27
N GLY A 280 34.48 -16.62 3.80
CA GLY A 280 35.33 -17.77 4.16
C GLY A 280 34.76 -19.16 3.77
N GLY A 281 33.87 -19.23 2.76
CA GLY A 281 33.17 -20.47 2.37
C GLY A 281 31.87 -20.72 3.13
N THR A 282 31.43 -19.79 3.98
CA THR A 282 30.10 -19.77 4.59
C THR A 282 29.16 -18.88 3.78
N LEU A 283 28.03 -19.46 3.40
CA LEU A 283 26.93 -18.77 2.73
C LEU A 283 25.95 -18.24 3.80
N ASN A 284 25.84 -16.92 3.93
CA ASN A 284 24.93 -16.30 4.91
C ASN A 284 23.69 -15.81 4.18
N ILE A 285 22.56 -16.49 4.42
CA ILE A 285 21.25 -16.12 3.88
C ILE A 285 20.52 -15.26 4.92
N GLN A 286 20.00 -14.12 4.50
CA GLN A 286 19.08 -13.33 5.32
C GLN A 286 17.69 -13.34 4.70
N GLY A 287 16.69 -13.59 5.51
CA GLY A 287 15.32 -13.63 5.06
C GLY A 287 14.32 -13.71 6.20
N ASP A 288 13.09 -13.99 5.80
CA ASP A 288 11.92 -13.95 6.64
C ASP A 288 11.13 -15.25 6.48
N LEU A 289 10.57 -15.72 7.59
CA LEU A 289 9.80 -16.96 7.67
C LEU A 289 8.44 -16.67 8.32
N ASN A 290 7.36 -17.13 7.70
CA ASN A 290 6.00 -17.11 8.29
C ASN A 290 5.52 -18.51 8.71
N LYS A 291 6.32 -19.54 8.43
CA LYS A 291 6.10 -20.95 8.78
C LYS A 291 7.45 -21.69 8.71
N THR A 292 7.50 -22.92 9.22
CA THR A 292 8.66 -23.80 9.03
C THR A 292 9.04 -23.87 7.56
N ALA A 293 10.32 -23.62 7.27
CA ALA A 293 10.86 -23.59 5.92
C ALA A 293 11.72 -24.82 5.66
N ASN A 294 11.50 -25.44 4.50
CA ASN A 294 12.39 -26.44 3.94
C ASN A 294 13.14 -25.80 2.79
N PHE A 295 14.45 -25.72 2.93
CA PHE A 295 15.33 -25.10 1.96
C PHE A 295 15.93 -26.14 1.02
N GLU A 296 15.99 -25.79 -0.27
CA GLU A 296 16.95 -26.34 -1.22
C GLU A 296 17.82 -25.21 -1.71
N ILE A 297 19.13 -25.35 -1.58
CA ILE A 297 20.11 -24.30 -1.86
C ILE A 297 21.01 -24.80 -2.99
N ILE A 298 20.99 -24.04 -4.09
CA ILE A 298 21.78 -24.26 -5.28
C ILE A 298 22.84 -23.17 -5.31
N ALA A 299 24.06 -23.53 -4.90
CA ALA A 299 25.18 -22.63 -4.71
C ALA A 299 26.49 -23.33 -5.11
N PRO A 300 27.53 -22.58 -5.50
CA PRO A 300 28.85 -23.15 -5.73
C PRO A 300 29.42 -23.82 -4.47
N ALA A 301 29.91 -25.05 -4.57
CA ALA A 301 30.40 -25.83 -3.44
C ALA A 301 31.53 -25.13 -2.68
N ALA A 302 32.37 -24.37 -3.38
CA ALA A 302 33.45 -23.59 -2.77
C ALA A 302 32.93 -22.48 -1.82
N SER A 303 31.74 -21.97 -2.09
CA SER A 303 31.12 -20.83 -1.39
C SER A 303 30.08 -21.25 -0.35
N SER A 304 29.73 -22.53 -0.28
CA SER A 304 28.66 -23.05 0.58
C SER A 304 29.11 -24.28 1.38
N LYS A 305 30.33 -24.27 1.92
CA LYS A 305 30.82 -25.33 2.83
C LYS A 305 30.00 -25.39 4.11
N SER A 306 29.48 -24.25 4.54
CA SER A 306 28.47 -24.11 5.58
C SER A 306 27.44 -23.07 5.15
N VAL A 307 26.24 -23.14 5.72
CA VAL A 307 25.18 -22.15 5.46
C VAL A 307 24.63 -21.67 6.79
N THR A 308 24.37 -20.36 6.86
CA THR A 308 23.60 -19.75 7.94
C THR A 308 22.32 -19.14 7.41
N PHE A 309 21.27 -19.14 8.23
CA PHE A 309 20.04 -18.39 8.00
C PHE A 309 19.84 -17.44 9.17
N ASN A 310 19.81 -16.13 8.90
CA ASN A 310 19.70 -15.07 9.93
C ASN A 310 20.76 -15.22 11.05
N GLY A 311 21.98 -15.65 10.67
CA GLY A 311 23.10 -15.86 11.60
C GLY A 311 23.14 -17.24 12.28
N GLU A 312 22.09 -18.05 12.15
CA GLU A 312 22.04 -19.40 12.73
C GLU A 312 22.53 -20.45 11.73
N ALA A 313 23.46 -21.30 12.14
CA ALA A 313 23.95 -22.39 11.31
C ALA A 313 22.83 -23.39 10.99
N LEU A 314 22.73 -23.77 9.71
CA LEU A 314 21.80 -24.80 9.25
C LEU A 314 22.46 -26.18 9.27
N THR A 315 21.71 -27.20 9.70
CA THR A 315 22.10 -28.59 9.48
C THR A 315 21.83 -28.96 8.03
N LEU A 316 22.89 -29.32 7.31
CA LEU A 316 22.83 -29.55 5.86
C LEU A 316 22.69 -31.03 5.53
N GLY A 317 21.70 -31.34 4.70
CA GLY A 317 21.63 -32.55 3.89
C GLY A 317 22.05 -32.27 2.45
N LYS A 318 21.99 -33.31 1.61
CA LYS A 318 22.19 -33.18 0.16
C LYS A 318 21.08 -33.91 -0.59
N THR A 319 20.67 -33.35 -1.72
CA THR A 319 19.86 -34.07 -2.70
C THR A 319 20.72 -35.07 -3.49
N PRO A 320 20.11 -36.02 -4.22
CA PRO A 320 20.84 -36.92 -5.11
C PRO A 320 21.68 -36.21 -6.16
N HIS A 321 21.31 -34.98 -6.53
CA HIS A 321 21.99 -34.14 -7.52
C HIS A 321 22.94 -33.10 -6.92
N GLY A 322 23.18 -33.16 -5.61
CA GLY A 322 24.27 -32.45 -4.93
C GLY A 322 23.92 -31.06 -4.41
N THR A 323 22.68 -30.59 -4.55
CA THR A 323 22.21 -29.36 -3.90
C THR A 323 22.07 -29.57 -2.40
N LEU A 324 22.23 -28.50 -1.63
CA LEU A 324 22.12 -28.57 -0.17
C LEU A 324 20.66 -28.51 0.24
N THR A 325 20.28 -29.27 1.26
CA THR A 325 18.95 -29.19 1.88
C THR A 325 19.07 -28.82 3.34
N ALA A 326 18.08 -28.09 3.85
CA ALA A 326 17.99 -27.79 5.28
C ALA A 326 16.51 -27.63 5.67
N SER A 327 16.20 -27.83 6.94
CA SER A 327 14.90 -27.47 7.50
C SER A 327 15.11 -26.55 8.68
N ARG A 328 14.27 -25.53 8.79
CA ARG A 328 14.30 -24.58 9.90
C ARG A 328 12.90 -24.26 10.37
N ASN A 329 12.65 -24.53 11.65
CA ASN A 329 11.42 -24.10 12.30
C ASN A 329 11.42 -22.58 12.43
N VAL A 330 10.26 -21.99 12.15
CA VAL A 330 10.05 -20.56 12.35
C VAL A 330 10.04 -20.24 13.84
N LYS A 331 10.62 -19.09 14.22
CA LYS A 331 10.57 -18.56 15.58
C LYS A 331 9.56 -17.42 15.65
N LEU A 332 8.31 -17.74 15.96
CA LEU A 332 7.22 -16.77 16.15
C LEU A 332 6.84 -16.71 17.64
N PRO A 333 7.62 -16.02 18.50
CA PRO A 333 7.24 -15.85 19.89
C PRO A 333 5.86 -15.21 20.02
N ASP A 334 5.08 -15.67 20.99
CA ASP A 334 3.79 -15.07 21.29
C ASP A 334 3.95 -13.67 21.87
N VAL A 335 2.91 -12.86 21.65
CA VAL A 335 2.87 -11.48 22.11
C VAL A 335 1.47 -11.16 22.61
N THR A 336 1.41 -10.43 23.71
CA THR A 336 0.15 -9.90 24.24
C THR A 336 -0.08 -8.53 23.63
N ILE A 337 -1.18 -8.39 22.88
CA ILE A 337 -1.61 -7.09 22.38
C ILE A 337 -2.59 -6.48 23.39
N PRO A 338 -2.41 -5.22 23.82
CA PRO A 338 -3.31 -4.57 24.77
C PRO A 338 -4.75 -4.52 24.27
N ASN A 339 -5.71 -4.91 25.13
CA ASN A 339 -7.12 -4.70 24.85
C ASN A 339 -7.48 -3.22 25.06
N LEU A 340 -7.54 -2.45 23.98
CA LEU A 340 -7.83 -1.01 24.05
C LEU A 340 -9.15 -0.69 24.78
N SER A 341 -10.15 -1.57 24.71
CA SER A 341 -11.46 -1.35 25.34
C SER A 341 -11.44 -1.41 26.87
N SER A 342 -10.40 -2.02 27.47
CA SER A 342 -10.22 -2.14 28.92
C SER A 342 -9.21 -1.16 29.50
N LEU A 343 -8.58 -0.32 28.67
CA LEU A 343 -7.61 0.66 29.15
C LEU A 343 -8.30 1.81 29.88
N ASN A 344 -7.52 2.52 30.70
CA ASN A 344 -7.97 3.75 31.34
C ASN A 344 -7.97 4.88 30.32
N TRP A 345 -9.15 5.24 29.85
CA TRP A 345 -9.35 6.38 28.95
C TRP A 345 -9.72 7.64 29.71
N LYS A 346 -9.16 8.75 29.26
CA LYS A 346 -9.47 10.10 29.69
C LYS A 346 -10.17 10.85 28.56
N SER A 347 -11.08 11.76 28.89
CA SER A 347 -11.78 12.58 27.91
C SER A 347 -11.90 14.04 28.31
N ALA A 348 -11.83 14.94 27.33
CA ALA A 348 -12.14 16.36 27.48
C ALA A 348 -12.96 16.89 26.29
N ASP A 349 -13.76 17.93 26.54
CA ASP A 349 -14.46 18.70 25.50
C ASP A 349 -13.43 19.37 24.59
N SER A 350 -13.58 19.20 23.29
CA SER A 350 -12.71 19.76 22.27
C SER A 350 -13.43 20.73 21.34
N LEU A 351 -14.60 21.23 21.75
CA LEU A 351 -15.32 22.34 21.14
C LEU A 351 -15.72 23.39 22.19
N PRO A 352 -14.78 23.94 23.00
CA PRO A 352 -15.10 24.98 23.98
C PRO A 352 -15.66 26.26 23.35
N GLU A 353 -15.50 26.44 22.02
CA GLU A 353 -16.00 27.58 21.25
C GLU A 353 -17.51 27.81 21.44
N ILE A 354 -18.28 26.76 21.69
CA ILE A 354 -19.75 26.87 21.86
C ILE A 354 -20.16 27.17 23.30
N GLN A 355 -19.22 27.24 24.25
CA GLN A 355 -19.54 27.49 25.65
C GLN A 355 -19.78 28.98 25.93
N PRO A 356 -20.71 29.34 26.84
CA PRO A 356 -20.88 30.71 27.28
C PRO A 356 -19.58 31.25 27.88
N GLY A 357 -19.12 32.41 27.40
CA GLY A 357 -17.90 33.06 27.89
C GLY A 357 -16.60 32.66 27.17
N TYR A 358 -16.64 31.80 26.15
CA TYR A 358 -15.49 31.57 25.29
C TYR A 358 -15.03 32.87 24.60
N SER A 359 -13.75 33.19 24.70
CA SER A 359 -13.16 34.36 24.04
C SER A 359 -12.39 33.96 22.78
N ASP A 360 -12.84 34.45 21.64
CA ASP A 360 -12.13 34.32 20.36
C ASP A 360 -11.25 35.54 20.05
N ALA A 361 -10.86 36.33 21.06
CA ALA A 361 -10.11 37.57 20.89
C ALA A 361 -8.77 37.36 20.15
N LYS A 362 -8.15 36.19 20.32
CA LYS A 362 -6.87 35.81 19.68
C LYS A 362 -7.01 35.18 18.30
N TRP A 363 -8.25 34.92 17.83
CA TRP A 363 -8.47 34.28 16.54
C TRP A 363 -8.14 35.22 15.38
N THR A 364 -7.75 34.63 14.26
CA THR A 364 -7.53 35.35 13.01
C THR A 364 -8.84 36.00 12.56
N VAL A 365 -8.83 37.31 12.38
CA VAL A 365 -9.98 38.07 11.87
C VAL A 365 -10.05 37.89 10.35
N ALA A 366 -11.16 37.36 9.87
CA ALA A 366 -11.40 37.15 8.45
C ALA A 366 -11.97 38.43 7.81
N ASN A 367 -11.08 39.35 7.41
CA ASN A 367 -11.43 40.68 6.90
C ASN A 367 -10.88 40.99 5.50
N LYS A 368 -10.28 40.00 4.80
CA LYS A 368 -9.82 40.19 3.43
C LYS A 368 -11.01 40.49 2.52
N LYS A 369 -10.93 41.54 1.70
CA LYS A 369 -12.01 41.95 0.78
C LYS A 369 -11.84 41.42 -0.64
N THR A 370 -10.65 40.92 -0.96
CA THR A 370 -10.27 40.47 -2.32
C THR A 370 -9.43 39.21 -2.21
N THR A 371 -9.48 38.37 -3.25
CA THR A 371 -8.67 37.16 -3.38
C THR A 371 -8.18 37.02 -4.82
N VAL A 372 -6.99 36.44 -4.99
CA VAL A 372 -6.45 36.04 -6.30
C VAL A 372 -6.99 34.68 -6.76
N ASN A 373 -7.78 33.99 -5.92
CA ASN A 373 -8.42 32.73 -6.26
C ASN A 373 -9.38 32.92 -7.47
N PRO A 374 -9.35 32.06 -8.49
CA PRO A 374 -10.25 32.19 -9.64
C PRO A 374 -11.73 32.05 -9.25
N THR A 375 -12.03 31.31 -8.18
CA THR A 375 -13.38 31.23 -7.61
C THR A 375 -13.60 32.42 -6.69
N GLN A 376 -14.35 33.41 -7.17
CA GLN A 376 -14.64 34.62 -6.42
C GLN A 376 -15.72 34.38 -5.35
N PRO A 377 -15.55 34.89 -4.11
CA PRO A 377 -16.49 34.66 -3.02
C PRO A 377 -17.80 35.42 -3.23
N LYS A 378 -18.90 34.85 -2.72
CA LYS A 378 -20.22 35.51 -2.68
C LYS A 378 -20.50 36.11 -1.30
N THR A 379 -19.45 36.50 -0.59
CA THR A 379 -19.48 37.03 0.78
C THR A 379 -18.77 38.40 0.83
N PRO A 380 -19.12 39.29 1.79
CA PRO A 380 -18.48 40.62 1.88
C PRO A 380 -16.98 40.61 2.19
N VAL A 381 -16.50 39.49 2.76
CA VAL A 381 -15.09 39.19 3.04
C VAL A 381 -14.79 37.78 2.57
N VAL A 382 -13.54 37.48 2.23
CA VAL A 382 -13.12 36.15 1.79
C VAL A 382 -13.16 35.19 2.99
N LEU A 383 -13.90 34.09 2.86
CA LEU A 383 -14.03 33.05 3.90
C LEU A 383 -13.43 31.71 3.44
N TYR A 384 -12.25 31.78 2.80
CA TYR A 384 -11.48 30.61 2.37
C TYR A 384 -10.33 30.38 3.36
N SER A 385 -10.24 29.19 3.95
CA SER A 385 -9.27 28.88 5.00
C SER A 385 -7.83 29.08 4.54
N GLY A 386 -7.53 28.71 3.29
CA GLY A 386 -6.20 28.87 2.69
C GLY A 386 -5.78 30.33 2.52
N GLU A 387 -6.71 31.28 2.46
CA GLU A 387 -6.39 32.71 2.44
C GLU A 387 -5.87 33.20 3.81
N TYR A 388 -6.06 32.41 4.86
CA TYR A 388 -5.57 32.72 6.20
C TYR A 388 -4.47 31.75 6.64
N GLY A 389 -3.89 31.00 5.69
CA GLY A 389 -2.79 30.06 5.92
C GLY A 389 -3.21 28.71 6.53
N TYR A 390 -4.49 28.33 6.42
CA TYR A 390 -5.01 27.07 6.96
C TYR A 390 -5.42 26.11 5.83
N HIS A 391 -4.70 24.99 5.71
CA HIS A 391 -4.69 24.13 4.51
C HIS A 391 -5.05 22.66 4.74
N THR A 392 -5.36 22.27 5.98
CA THR A 392 -5.58 20.86 6.35
C THR A 392 -6.48 20.78 7.58
N GLY A 393 -7.03 19.59 7.87
CA GLY A 393 -7.76 19.25 9.10
C GLY A 393 -9.12 19.95 9.29
N ASN A 394 -9.63 20.05 10.51
CA ASN A 394 -10.90 20.75 10.76
C ASN A 394 -10.75 22.27 10.76
N ILE A 395 -11.67 23.06 10.21
CA ILE A 395 -11.58 24.53 10.28
C ILE A 395 -12.82 25.06 11.01
N ILE A 396 -12.63 25.97 11.95
CA ILE A 396 -13.73 26.59 12.71
C ILE A 396 -13.88 28.05 12.30
N TRP A 397 -15.11 28.44 11.98
CA TRP A 397 -15.50 29.82 11.69
C TRP A 397 -16.43 30.35 12.78
N ARG A 398 -16.28 31.62 13.13
CA ARG A 398 -17.17 32.34 14.06
C ARG A 398 -17.70 33.61 13.43
N ALA A 399 -19.03 33.74 13.37
CA ALA A 399 -19.73 34.90 12.81
C ALA A 399 -20.44 35.67 13.93
N HIS A 400 -20.00 36.89 14.21
CA HIS A 400 -20.60 37.77 15.22
C HIS A 400 -21.67 38.65 14.57
N PHE A 401 -22.86 38.73 15.16
CA PHE A 401 -23.95 39.56 14.64
C PHE A 401 -24.90 40.02 15.74
N THR A 402 -25.52 41.17 15.52
CA THR A 402 -26.63 41.68 16.34
C THR A 402 -27.96 41.26 15.73
N ALA A 403 -28.79 40.54 16.48
CA ALA A 403 -30.09 40.06 16.04
C ALA A 403 -31.04 41.20 15.65
N THR A 404 -31.82 41.01 14.58
CA THR A 404 -32.91 41.93 14.21
C THR A 404 -34.26 41.47 14.74
N GLY A 405 -34.34 40.22 15.21
CA GLY A 405 -35.53 39.57 15.75
C GLY A 405 -36.54 39.11 14.69
N GLN A 406 -36.16 39.13 13.41
CA GLN A 406 -37.00 38.63 12.30
C GLN A 406 -36.31 37.57 11.45
N GLU A 407 -35.03 37.29 11.72
CA GLU A 407 -34.31 36.15 11.19
C GLU A 407 -34.80 34.83 11.79
N THR A 408 -34.97 33.83 10.93
CA THR A 408 -35.58 32.52 11.24
C THR A 408 -34.68 31.34 10.90
N ALA A 409 -33.68 31.55 10.04
CA ALA A 409 -32.72 30.53 9.66
C ALA A 409 -31.41 31.17 9.19
N PHE A 410 -30.35 30.37 9.21
CA PHE A 410 -29.07 30.66 8.59
C PHE A 410 -28.84 29.70 7.43
N LYS A 411 -28.60 30.27 6.24
CA LYS A 411 -28.29 29.54 5.02
C LYS A 411 -26.80 29.67 4.73
N VAL A 412 -26.12 28.56 4.49
CA VAL A 412 -24.66 28.53 4.26
C VAL A 412 -24.28 27.48 3.24
N ASP A 413 -23.39 27.84 2.31
CA ASP A 413 -22.73 26.94 1.36
C ASP A 413 -21.27 26.77 1.77
N VAL A 414 -20.90 25.55 2.15
CA VAL A 414 -19.57 25.20 2.66
C VAL A 414 -18.89 24.27 1.68
N TRP A 415 -17.61 24.53 1.42
CA TRP A 415 -16.76 23.75 0.51
C TRP A 415 -15.65 23.09 1.33
N GLY A 416 -15.52 21.77 1.27
CA GLY A 416 -14.57 21.00 2.08
C GLY A 416 -13.80 19.91 1.33
N GLY A 417 -14.11 19.69 0.04
CA GLY A 417 -13.64 18.53 -0.73
C GLY A 417 -14.55 17.31 -0.52
N SER A 418 -14.55 16.36 -1.46
CA SER A 418 -15.42 15.19 -1.40
C SER A 418 -15.37 14.48 -0.04
N ALA A 419 -16.53 14.00 0.45
CA ALA A 419 -16.70 13.38 1.76
C ALA A 419 -16.55 14.29 3.00
N PHE A 420 -16.47 15.62 2.82
CA PHE A 420 -16.49 16.55 3.95
C PHE A 420 -17.85 16.57 4.68
N GLY A 421 -17.84 17.17 5.87
CA GLY A 421 -19.03 17.48 6.66
C GLY A 421 -18.86 18.82 7.38
N TYR A 422 -19.96 19.37 7.88
CA TYR A 422 -19.93 20.55 8.75
C TYR A 422 -21.09 20.57 9.74
N SER A 423 -20.87 21.22 10.88
CA SER A 423 -21.86 21.40 11.96
C SER A 423 -21.91 22.86 12.39
N VAL A 424 -23.10 23.33 12.75
CA VAL A 424 -23.35 24.73 13.12
C VAL A 424 -24.05 24.83 14.46
N TRP A 425 -23.57 25.76 15.28
CA TRP A 425 -24.17 26.17 16.55
C TRP A 425 -24.47 27.66 16.52
N LEU A 426 -25.62 28.04 17.08
CA LEU A 426 -25.94 29.40 17.47
C LEU A 426 -25.69 29.53 18.98
N ASP A 427 -24.67 30.29 19.34
CA ASP A 427 -24.10 30.33 20.68
C ASP A 427 -23.77 28.89 21.15
N SER A 428 -24.47 28.39 22.18
CA SER A 428 -24.35 27.03 22.68
C SER A 428 -25.35 26.04 22.07
N THR A 429 -26.25 26.51 21.21
CA THR A 429 -27.35 25.70 20.67
C THR A 429 -27.00 25.11 19.32
N PHE A 430 -26.99 23.78 19.22
CA PHE A 430 -26.82 23.10 17.94
C PHE A 430 -28.02 23.35 17.02
N ILE A 431 -27.77 23.82 15.80
CA ILE A 431 -28.83 24.13 14.81
C ILE A 431 -28.81 23.21 13.58
N GLY A 432 -27.76 22.42 13.39
CA GLY A 432 -27.73 21.36 12.38
C GLY A 432 -26.36 21.05 11.81
N SER A 433 -26.32 20.01 10.96
CA SER A 433 -25.12 19.57 10.24
C SER A 433 -25.45 19.17 8.82
N TRP A 434 -24.44 19.25 7.94
CA TRP A 434 -24.32 18.40 6.77
C TRP A 434 -23.34 17.27 7.10
N VAL A 435 -23.83 16.03 7.12
CA VAL A 435 -23.04 14.85 7.57
C VAL A 435 -22.12 14.28 6.49
N GLY A 436 -22.21 14.80 5.26
CA GLY A 436 -21.41 14.36 4.14
C GLY A 436 -21.94 13.12 3.41
N ASP A 437 -21.51 12.99 2.17
CA ASP A 437 -21.57 11.78 1.36
C ASP A 437 -20.30 11.66 0.51
N ALA A 438 -20.14 10.54 -0.20
CA ALA A 438 -18.91 10.24 -0.92
C ALA A 438 -18.61 11.19 -2.10
N VAL A 439 -19.58 11.96 -2.61
CA VAL A 439 -19.44 12.64 -3.91
C VAL A 439 -19.37 14.16 -3.79
N HIS A 440 -20.09 14.76 -2.84
CA HIS A 440 -20.18 16.21 -2.75
C HIS A 440 -18.93 16.83 -2.12
N GLY A 441 -18.27 17.72 -2.87
CA GLY A 441 -17.17 18.56 -2.37
C GLY A 441 -17.61 19.91 -1.78
N SER A 442 -18.88 20.26 -1.98
CA SER A 442 -19.56 21.43 -1.42
C SER A 442 -21.02 21.10 -1.14
N TYR A 443 -21.62 21.78 -0.16
CA TYR A 443 -23.03 21.57 0.16
C TYR A 443 -23.64 22.81 0.83
N GLU A 444 -24.85 23.16 0.38
CA GLU A 444 -25.63 24.28 0.89
C GLU A 444 -26.78 23.78 1.78
N SER A 445 -26.85 24.30 3.01
CA SER A 445 -27.96 24.00 3.93
C SER A 445 -28.64 25.26 4.41
N THR A 446 -29.94 25.16 4.68
CA THR A 446 -30.72 26.16 5.42
C THR A 446 -31.05 25.60 6.81
N LEU A 447 -30.44 26.17 7.85
CA LEU A 447 -30.52 25.70 9.23
C LEU A 447 -31.42 26.63 10.04
N LYS A 448 -32.53 26.10 10.56
CA LYS A 448 -33.52 26.90 11.28
C LYS A 448 -33.01 27.27 12.67
N PHE A 449 -33.31 28.49 13.10
CA PHE A 449 -33.10 28.87 14.49
C PHE A 449 -34.19 28.23 15.37
N PRO A 450 -33.82 27.80 16.60
CA PRO A 450 -34.73 27.09 17.49
C PRO A 450 -35.87 27.98 17.99
N SER A 451 -35.65 29.30 18.03
CA SER A 451 -36.60 30.30 18.48
C SER A 451 -36.27 31.66 17.84
N VAL A 452 -37.21 32.60 17.97
CA VAL A 452 -37.00 33.99 17.56
C VAL A 452 -35.97 34.64 18.48
N LEU A 453 -34.95 35.28 17.89
CA LEU A 453 -33.91 35.98 18.62
C LEU A 453 -34.42 37.33 19.12
N LYS A 454 -33.91 37.80 20.27
CA LYS A 454 -34.31 39.10 20.80
C LYS A 454 -33.69 40.20 19.94
N ALA A 455 -34.50 41.14 19.43
CA ALA A 455 -33.95 42.26 18.67
C ALA A 455 -32.90 43.04 19.51
N GLY A 456 -31.73 43.27 18.92
CA GLY A 456 -30.61 43.96 19.58
C GLY A 456 -29.71 43.10 20.46
N SER A 457 -29.95 41.78 20.60
CA SER A 457 -28.99 40.90 21.29
C SER A 457 -27.85 40.47 20.38
N GLU A 458 -26.65 40.36 20.96
CA GLU A 458 -25.45 39.85 20.30
C GLU A 458 -25.46 38.32 20.29
N HIS A 459 -25.08 37.72 19.17
CA HIS A 459 -25.02 36.28 18.96
C HIS A 459 -23.79 35.88 18.14
N VAL A 460 -23.37 34.64 18.28
CA VAL A 460 -22.29 34.05 17.49
C VAL A 460 -22.71 32.75 16.85
N LEU A 461 -22.53 32.64 15.53
CA LEU A 461 -22.58 31.35 14.84
C LEU A 461 -21.20 30.70 14.86
N THR A 462 -21.09 29.48 15.36
CA THR A 462 -19.87 28.65 15.28
C THR A 462 -20.08 27.56 14.23
N ILE A 463 -19.20 27.49 13.23
CA ILE A 463 -19.29 26.54 12.12
C ILE A 463 -18.00 25.71 12.09
N LEU A 464 -18.10 24.43 12.48
CA LEU A 464 -17.02 23.46 12.38
C LEU A 464 -17.09 22.76 11.02
N THR A 465 -16.00 22.78 10.25
CA THR A 465 -15.92 22.22 8.90
C THR A 465 -14.80 21.20 8.81
N ASP A 466 -14.97 20.18 7.97
CA ASP A 466 -13.94 19.20 7.68
C ASP A 466 -13.19 19.57 6.38
N HIS A 467 -11.86 19.68 6.41
CA HIS A 467 -11.03 19.85 5.22
C HIS A 467 -10.51 18.47 4.78
N MET A 468 -10.90 18.03 3.58
CA MET A 468 -10.55 16.70 3.06
C MET A 468 -9.26 16.67 2.23
N GLY A 469 -8.52 17.79 2.22
CA GLY A 469 -7.36 18.02 1.35
C GLY A 469 -7.73 18.92 0.17
N TYR A 470 -6.77 19.29 -0.66
CA TYR A 470 -7.01 19.99 -1.93
C TYR A 470 -7.14 19.01 -3.09
N GLU A 471 -7.85 19.40 -4.13
CA GLU A 471 -7.92 18.60 -5.37
C GLU A 471 -6.54 18.48 -6.04
N GLU A 472 -6.38 17.45 -6.86
CA GLU A 472 -5.27 17.40 -7.83
C GLU A 472 -5.44 18.46 -8.92
N ASP A 473 -4.44 18.60 -9.79
CA ASP A 473 -4.53 19.41 -11.01
C ASP A 473 -4.14 18.58 -12.24
N TRP A 474 -4.91 17.51 -12.48
CA TRP A 474 -4.63 16.53 -13.56
C TRP A 474 -4.59 17.16 -14.96
N TRP A 475 -5.46 18.15 -15.20
CA TRP A 475 -5.50 18.89 -16.45
C TRP A 475 -4.63 20.14 -16.34
N VAL A 476 -3.67 20.30 -17.25
CA VAL A 476 -2.84 21.50 -17.32
C VAL A 476 -3.72 22.75 -17.40
N ALA A 477 -3.45 23.71 -16.51
CA ALA A 477 -4.22 24.95 -16.38
C ALA A 477 -5.70 24.75 -15.97
N GLY A 478 -6.03 23.61 -15.35
CA GLY A 478 -7.35 23.35 -14.77
C GLY A 478 -7.61 24.15 -13.50
N ASP A 479 -6.56 24.48 -12.73
CA ASP A 479 -6.62 25.20 -11.47
C ASP A 479 -7.53 24.53 -10.41
N ALA A 480 -7.77 23.21 -10.53
CA ALA A 480 -8.70 22.49 -9.66
C ALA A 480 -8.20 22.46 -8.20
N PHE A 481 -6.89 22.37 -7.99
CA PHE A 481 -6.26 22.48 -6.67
C PHE A 481 -6.55 23.81 -5.95
N LYS A 482 -6.93 24.87 -6.69
CA LYS A 482 -7.32 26.18 -6.12
C LYS A 482 -8.76 26.20 -5.63
N GLN A 483 -9.54 25.12 -5.80
CA GLN A 483 -10.89 25.05 -5.27
C GLN A 483 -10.88 25.37 -3.76
N PRO A 484 -11.63 26.39 -3.31
CA PRO A 484 -11.50 26.87 -1.95
C PRO A 484 -12.00 25.83 -0.93
N ARG A 485 -11.61 26.06 0.31
CA ARG A 485 -12.06 25.33 1.50
C ARG A 485 -12.57 26.37 2.50
N GLY A 486 -13.76 26.19 3.05
CA GLY A 486 -14.43 27.20 3.89
C GLY A 486 -15.82 27.55 3.41
N ILE A 487 -16.24 28.80 3.59
CA ILE A 487 -17.61 29.26 3.31
C ILE A 487 -17.63 30.02 1.98
N TYR A 488 -18.36 29.50 1.00
CA TYR A 488 -18.48 30.13 -0.32
C TYR A 488 -19.56 31.23 -0.33
N SER A 489 -20.67 30.98 0.35
CA SER A 489 -21.77 31.95 0.49
C SER A 489 -22.54 31.73 1.79
N TYR A 490 -23.18 32.78 2.29
CA TYR A 490 -24.13 32.69 3.40
C TYR A 490 -25.21 33.78 3.32
N SER A 491 -26.34 33.54 3.97
CA SER A 491 -27.40 34.54 4.18
C SER A 491 -28.27 34.17 5.38
N PHE A 492 -28.78 35.18 6.08
CA PHE A 492 -29.89 34.98 7.02
C PHE A 492 -31.22 34.98 6.28
N ILE A 493 -32.20 34.22 6.77
CA ILE A 493 -33.56 34.14 6.20
C ILE A 493 -34.53 34.85 7.13
N GLY A 494 -35.28 35.84 6.64
CA GLY A 494 -36.23 36.60 7.44
C GLY A 494 -36.73 37.84 6.70
N ALA A 495 -37.77 38.50 7.23
CA ALA A 495 -38.29 39.75 6.66
C ALA A 495 -37.34 40.94 6.92
N LYS A 496 -36.65 40.92 8.06
CA LYS A 496 -35.47 41.74 8.36
C LYS A 496 -34.36 40.79 8.79
N VAL A 497 -33.13 41.06 8.35
CA VAL A 497 -31.99 40.17 8.57
C VAL A 497 -30.78 40.93 9.10
N PRO A 498 -29.97 40.32 9.98
CA PRO A 498 -28.77 40.95 10.50
C PRO A 498 -27.63 40.94 9.47
N THR A 499 -26.65 41.81 9.70
CA THR A 499 -25.36 41.75 9.02
C THR A 499 -24.33 41.19 9.99
N VAL A 500 -23.43 40.32 9.51
CA VAL A 500 -22.30 39.85 10.31
C VAL A 500 -21.33 41.00 10.50
N SER A 501 -21.06 41.38 11.75
CA SER A 501 -20.14 42.47 12.10
C SER A 501 -18.69 42.03 11.97
N THR A 502 -18.39 40.77 12.30
CA THR A 502 -17.04 40.22 12.23
C THR A 502 -17.06 38.72 12.00
N TRP A 503 -16.22 38.26 11.06
CA TRP A 503 -15.85 36.86 10.91
C TRP A 503 -14.49 36.60 11.53
N LYS A 504 -14.36 35.45 12.21
CA LYS A 504 -13.08 34.92 12.68
C LYS A 504 -12.90 33.47 12.25
N VAL A 505 -11.65 33.05 12.10
CA VAL A 505 -11.29 31.70 11.68
C VAL A 505 -10.14 31.16 12.52
N ALA A 506 -10.21 29.87 12.81
CA ALA A 506 -9.12 29.09 13.38
C ALA A 506 -8.94 27.78 12.60
N GLY A 507 -7.69 27.47 12.27
CA GLY A 507 -7.24 26.19 11.73
C GLY A 507 -6.07 25.65 12.56
N ASN A 508 -5.05 25.07 11.90
CA ASN A 508 -3.85 24.61 12.61
C ASN A 508 -3.12 25.78 13.29
N VAL A 509 -2.59 25.57 14.51
CA VAL A 509 -1.77 26.55 15.22
C VAL A 509 -0.68 27.08 14.29
N GLY A 510 -0.52 28.41 14.24
CA GLY A 510 0.49 29.07 13.41
C GLY A 510 0.20 29.11 11.90
N GLY A 511 -0.82 28.41 11.39
CA GLY A 511 -1.08 28.35 9.94
C GLY A 511 0.17 27.92 9.17
N GLU A 512 0.52 28.66 8.11
CA GLU A 512 1.76 28.47 7.33
C GLU A 512 3.05 28.68 8.17
N SER A 513 3.02 29.52 9.21
CA SER A 513 4.23 29.81 10.00
C SER A 513 4.71 28.62 10.84
N GLU A 514 3.83 27.65 11.12
CA GLU A 514 4.20 26.45 11.87
C GLU A 514 5.06 25.49 11.05
N ALA A 515 4.87 25.44 9.72
CA ALA A 515 5.62 24.57 8.79
C ALA A 515 7.15 24.79 8.83
N PHE A 516 7.58 25.95 9.35
CA PHE A 516 8.98 26.37 9.42
C PHE A 516 9.59 26.26 10.83
N THR A 517 8.86 25.74 11.81
CA THR A 517 9.34 25.59 13.20
C THR A 517 10.19 24.33 13.40
N GLU A 518 11.12 24.35 14.36
CA GLU A 518 11.94 23.17 14.72
C GLU A 518 11.06 22.01 15.22
N SER A 519 9.94 22.32 15.90
CA SER A 519 8.92 21.35 16.28
C SER A 519 8.26 20.65 15.07
N ALA A 520 8.03 21.35 13.96
CA ALA A 520 7.51 20.74 12.72
C ALA A 520 8.55 19.83 12.04
N LYS A 521 9.85 20.18 12.11
CA LYS A 521 10.94 19.33 11.60
C LYS A 521 11.08 18.01 12.37
N VAL A 522 10.72 18.01 13.66
CA VAL A 522 10.80 16.84 14.56
C VAL A 522 9.51 16.00 14.53
N SER A 523 8.33 16.60 14.32
CA SER A 523 7.04 15.88 14.29
C SER A 523 6.61 15.32 12.93
N GLY A 524 7.40 15.52 11.87
CA GLY A 524 7.00 15.06 10.52
C GLY A 524 8.10 15.07 9.46
N GLY A 525 9.37 15.08 9.87
CA GLY A 525 10.51 15.04 8.97
C GLY A 525 10.80 16.37 8.27
N LYS A 526 11.87 16.38 7.46
CA LYS A 526 12.35 17.53 6.67
C LYS A 526 11.34 18.06 5.62
N ILE A 527 10.08 17.66 5.69
CA ILE A 527 8.98 18.12 4.84
C ILE A 527 8.01 18.81 5.80
N GLY A 528 7.98 20.15 5.76
CA GLY A 528 7.15 20.99 6.63
C GLY A 528 5.65 20.85 6.35
N MET A 529 5.07 19.66 6.52
CA MET A 529 3.63 19.49 6.49
C MET A 529 3.08 19.70 7.90
N PRO A 530 2.23 20.72 8.12
CA PRO A 530 1.52 20.84 9.38
C PRO A 530 0.58 19.64 9.51
N GLU A 531 0.78 18.81 10.53
CA GLU A 531 -0.23 17.82 10.92
C GLU A 531 -1.56 18.54 11.22
N SER A 532 -2.71 17.85 11.08
CA SER A 532 -4.04 18.42 11.31
C SER A 532 -4.26 18.86 12.77
N ARG A 533 -3.82 20.08 13.12
CA ARG A 533 -3.70 20.63 14.48
C ARG A 533 -4.86 21.54 14.94
N ASN A 534 -6.11 21.20 14.63
CA ASN A 534 -7.14 22.25 14.51
C ASN A 534 -8.34 22.22 15.48
N LEU A 535 -8.70 21.06 16.02
CA LEU A 535 -9.65 21.01 17.15
C LEU A 535 -8.93 21.47 18.42
N MET A 536 -9.62 21.97 19.46
CA MET A 536 -8.95 22.48 20.68
C MET A 536 -7.93 21.47 21.25
N GLY A 537 -8.27 20.17 21.24
CA GLY A 537 -7.33 19.14 21.68
C GLY A 537 -6.09 19.03 20.80
N ASN A 538 -6.20 19.28 19.52
CA ASN A 538 -5.05 19.33 18.64
C ASN A 538 -4.31 20.66 18.71
N PHE A 539 -5.00 21.76 19.01
CA PHE A 539 -4.46 23.09 19.21
C PHE A 539 -3.58 23.16 20.47
N ILE A 540 -4.03 22.57 21.58
CA ILE A 540 -3.24 22.45 22.82
C ILE A 540 -2.16 21.35 22.70
N GLY A 541 -2.38 20.34 21.84
CA GLY A 541 -1.46 19.22 21.63
C GLY A 541 -1.76 18.00 22.50
N TRP A 542 -3.02 17.77 22.87
CA TRP A 542 -3.49 16.60 23.63
C TRP A 542 -3.18 15.25 22.95
N HIS A 543 -2.95 15.22 21.64
CA HIS A 543 -2.48 14.02 20.92
C HIS A 543 -1.02 13.65 21.22
N LEU A 544 -0.23 14.56 21.77
CA LEU A 544 1.21 14.36 21.99
C LEU A 544 1.47 13.50 23.25
N PRO A 545 2.52 12.65 23.22
CA PRO A 545 3.05 12.00 24.42
C PRO A 545 3.35 13.00 25.55
N GLY A 546 3.19 12.59 26.81
CA GLY A 546 3.57 13.42 27.96
C GLY A 546 2.60 14.54 28.37
N PHE A 547 1.49 14.76 27.65
CA PHE A 547 0.41 15.64 28.14
C PHE A 547 -0.17 15.13 29.46
N ASN A 548 -0.44 16.05 30.40
CA ASN A 548 -1.04 15.72 31.70
C ASN A 548 -2.57 15.84 31.64
N ASP A 549 -3.25 14.69 31.53
CA ASP A 549 -4.71 14.55 31.50
C ASP A 549 -5.29 14.07 32.85
N ALA A 550 -4.57 14.23 33.96
CA ALA A 550 -5.02 13.74 35.26
C ALA A 550 -6.36 14.36 35.72
N THR A 551 -6.62 15.61 35.32
CA THR A 551 -7.86 16.34 35.64
C THR A 551 -9.03 16.01 34.73
N TRP A 552 -8.81 15.23 33.66
CA TRP A 552 -9.85 14.87 32.72
C TRP A 552 -10.78 13.80 33.28
N ALA A 553 -12.03 13.83 32.80
CA ALA A 553 -13.03 12.82 33.11
C ALA A 553 -12.57 11.45 32.59
N SER A 554 -12.86 10.39 33.35
CA SER A 554 -12.61 9.01 32.92
C SER A 554 -13.77 8.52 32.05
N LYS A 555 -13.59 8.55 30.73
CA LYS A 555 -14.59 8.12 29.73
C LYS A 555 -13.87 7.60 28.49
N LYS A 556 -14.39 6.54 27.87
CA LYS A 556 -13.81 5.95 26.65
C LYS A 556 -14.54 6.39 25.38
N PRO A 557 -13.89 6.28 24.20
CA PRO A 557 -14.53 6.61 22.91
C PRO A 557 -15.82 5.83 22.64
N THR A 558 -15.96 4.63 23.23
CA THR A 558 -17.15 3.78 23.10
C THR A 558 -18.28 4.14 24.06
N ASP A 559 -18.05 5.05 25.02
CA ASP A 559 -19.12 5.71 25.76
C ASP A 559 -19.61 6.97 25.03
N GLY A 560 -18.76 7.57 24.20
CA GLY A 560 -19.10 8.67 23.30
C GLY A 560 -19.48 9.98 23.98
N ILE A 561 -20.35 10.76 23.32
CA ILE A 561 -21.01 11.96 23.84
C ILE A 561 -22.50 11.88 23.51
N SER A 562 -23.35 12.57 24.29
CA SER A 562 -24.82 12.50 24.18
C SER A 562 -25.47 13.67 23.45
N THR A 563 -24.66 14.59 22.93
CA THR A 563 -25.10 15.76 22.17
C THR A 563 -24.15 16.00 20.99
N ALA A 564 -24.59 16.80 20.01
CA ALA A 564 -23.69 17.28 18.96
C ALA A 564 -22.52 18.06 19.58
N GLY A 565 -21.31 17.80 19.10
CA GLY A 565 -20.09 18.41 19.64
C GLY A 565 -18.86 17.58 19.33
N VAL A 566 -17.73 17.93 19.96
CA VAL A 566 -16.46 17.24 19.78
C VAL A 566 -15.88 16.86 21.12
N SER A 567 -15.55 15.58 21.30
CA SER A 567 -14.78 15.09 22.45
C SER A 567 -13.43 14.56 21.98
N PHE A 568 -12.42 14.73 22.82
CA PHE A 568 -11.11 14.15 22.64
C PHE A 568 -10.87 13.09 23.71
N TYR A 569 -10.38 11.92 23.31
CA TYR A 569 -10.09 10.81 24.21
C TYR A 569 -8.61 10.48 24.16
N ARG A 570 -8.03 10.12 25.29
CA ARG A 570 -6.62 9.75 25.41
C ARG A 570 -6.44 8.53 26.29
N THR A 571 -5.48 7.69 25.94
CA THR A 571 -4.99 6.60 26.78
C THR A 571 -3.52 6.32 26.47
N THR A 572 -2.88 5.50 27.31
CA THR A 572 -1.52 5.01 27.10
C THR A 572 -1.50 3.49 27.25
N PHE A 573 -0.63 2.82 26.49
CA PHE A 573 -0.39 1.40 26.62
C PHE A 573 1.06 1.05 26.28
N ASP A 574 1.56 -0.02 26.88
CA ASP A 574 2.90 -0.52 26.59
C ASP A 574 2.83 -1.64 25.56
N LEU A 575 3.80 -1.65 24.65
CA LEU A 575 4.08 -2.79 23.79
C LEU A 575 5.42 -3.40 24.18
N ASN A 576 5.49 -4.73 24.10
CA ASN A 576 6.72 -5.50 24.26
C ASN A 576 6.79 -6.56 23.16
N ILE A 577 6.91 -6.10 21.92
CA ILE A 577 7.05 -6.98 20.75
C ILE A 577 8.49 -7.54 20.74
N PRO A 578 8.68 -8.87 20.63
CA PRO A 578 10.00 -9.47 20.57
C PRO A 578 10.87 -8.93 19.42
N LYS A 579 12.20 -9.02 19.58
CA LYS A 579 13.13 -8.73 18.46
C LYS A 579 13.13 -9.88 17.45
N GLY A 580 13.53 -9.59 16.21
CA GLY A 580 13.66 -10.60 15.15
C GLY A 580 12.33 -11.02 14.54
N VAL A 581 11.26 -10.23 14.73
CA VAL A 581 9.97 -10.43 14.08
C VAL A 581 9.48 -9.14 13.45
N ASP A 582 8.71 -9.25 12.38
CA ASP A 582 7.87 -8.18 11.82
C ASP A 582 6.41 -8.57 12.08
N TYR A 583 5.80 -7.90 13.06
CA TYR A 583 4.45 -8.14 13.56
C TYR A 583 3.58 -6.90 13.31
N PRO A 584 3.09 -6.69 12.08
CA PRO A 584 2.37 -5.47 11.75
C PRO A 584 1.08 -5.34 12.57
N LEU A 585 0.81 -4.13 13.04
CA LEU A 585 -0.34 -3.79 13.87
C LEU A 585 -1.26 -2.80 13.16
N ALA A 586 -2.56 -2.89 13.41
CA ALA A 586 -3.53 -1.90 12.95
C ALA A 586 -4.51 -1.52 14.05
N LEU A 587 -4.95 -0.27 14.04
CA LEU A 587 -6.16 0.14 14.75
C LEU A 587 -7.37 -0.33 13.94
N VAL A 588 -8.30 -1.01 14.60
CA VAL A 588 -9.50 -1.56 13.98
C VAL A 588 -10.74 -1.06 14.71
N VAL A 589 -11.70 -0.59 13.94
CA VAL A 589 -13.03 -0.18 14.42
C VAL A 589 -14.08 -1.02 13.72
N SER A 590 -15.19 -1.29 14.39
CA SER A 590 -16.32 -1.98 13.76
C SER A 590 -16.94 -1.09 12.68
N ASN A 591 -17.31 -1.69 11.55
CA ASN A 591 -18.11 -1.00 10.55
C ASN A 591 -19.48 -0.63 11.13
N SER A 592 -19.80 0.64 11.08
CA SER A 592 -21.11 1.18 11.42
C SER A 592 -21.34 2.28 10.41
N THR A 593 -22.40 2.15 9.62
CA THR A 593 -22.81 3.17 8.63
C THR A 593 -24.14 3.81 9.00
N ALA A 594 -24.69 3.43 10.16
CA ALA A 594 -25.98 3.85 10.66
C ALA A 594 -25.86 4.97 11.69
N ASN A 595 -26.93 5.76 11.82
CA ASN A 595 -27.07 6.80 12.83
C ASN A 595 -26.84 6.23 14.25
N PRO A 596 -26.14 6.96 15.15
CA PRO A 596 -25.64 8.32 15.01
C PRO A 596 -24.40 8.47 14.12
N PHE A 597 -24.37 9.55 13.33
CA PHE A 597 -23.27 9.88 12.42
C PHE A 597 -22.17 10.66 13.14
N TYR A 598 -20.92 10.30 12.84
CA TYR A 598 -19.76 10.92 13.44
C TYR A 598 -18.50 10.75 12.59
N ARG A 599 -17.54 11.62 12.90
CA ARG A 599 -16.19 11.59 12.37
C ARG A 599 -15.19 11.42 13.49
N SER A 600 -14.15 10.64 13.24
CA SER A 600 -13.06 10.42 14.18
C SER A 600 -11.71 10.52 13.50
N GLN A 601 -10.72 11.00 14.25
CA GLN A 601 -9.32 10.95 13.86
C GLN A 601 -8.53 10.17 14.89
N PHE A 602 -7.60 9.33 14.43
CA PHE A 602 -6.77 8.48 15.27
C PHE A 602 -5.33 9.00 15.28
N TYR A 603 -4.78 9.18 16.48
CA TYR A 603 -3.44 9.69 16.70
C TYR A 603 -2.63 8.67 17.47
N VAL A 604 -1.48 8.27 16.93
CA VAL A 604 -0.54 7.37 17.60
C VAL A 604 0.77 8.10 17.82
N ASN A 605 1.13 8.30 19.08
CA ASN A 605 2.32 9.04 19.50
C ASN A 605 2.43 10.44 18.86
N GLY A 606 1.29 11.10 18.68
CA GLY A 606 1.18 12.42 18.07
C GLY A 606 0.83 12.40 16.58
N TYR A 607 1.16 11.34 15.86
CA TYR A 607 0.94 11.24 14.42
C TYR A 607 -0.50 10.86 14.10
N GLN A 608 -1.19 11.64 13.27
CA GLN A 608 -2.50 11.28 12.75
C GLN A 608 -2.34 10.14 11.73
N PHE A 609 -2.94 8.98 12.02
CA PHE A 609 -2.85 7.76 11.21
C PHE A 609 -4.22 7.18 10.82
N GLY A 610 -5.25 8.01 10.88
CA GLY A 610 -6.60 7.59 10.52
C GLY A 610 -7.59 8.73 10.56
N LYS A 611 -8.38 8.86 9.50
CA LYS A 611 -9.63 9.60 9.46
C LYS A 611 -10.75 8.62 9.16
N TYR A 612 -11.67 8.47 10.11
CA TYR A 612 -12.82 7.59 10.03
C TYR A 612 -14.10 8.41 9.93
N VAL A 613 -14.86 8.19 8.86
CA VAL A 613 -16.18 8.81 8.65
C VAL A 613 -17.20 7.68 8.63
N ASN A 614 -17.92 7.52 9.75
CA ASN A 614 -18.76 6.36 10.02
C ASN A 614 -19.78 6.09 8.88
N ASN A 615 -20.52 7.11 8.49
CA ASN A 615 -21.57 7.02 7.47
C ASN A 615 -21.07 6.94 6.02
N ILE A 616 -19.76 7.06 5.76
CA ILE A 616 -19.20 7.07 4.40
C ILE A 616 -18.28 5.86 4.17
N GLY A 617 -17.35 5.59 5.09
CA GLY A 617 -16.37 4.52 4.93
C GLY A 617 -15.38 4.77 3.78
N PRO A 618 -14.76 3.71 3.21
CA PRO A 618 -14.91 2.29 3.56
C PRO A 618 -13.95 1.83 4.66
N GLN A 619 -12.98 2.65 5.06
CA GLN A 619 -11.85 2.21 5.88
C GLN A 619 -12.25 1.96 7.34
N THR A 620 -12.03 0.73 7.82
CA THR A 620 -12.24 0.30 9.21
C THR A 620 -10.97 -0.26 9.87
N SER A 621 -9.90 -0.43 9.10
CA SER A 621 -8.59 -0.88 9.56
C SER A 621 -7.53 0.12 9.14
N PHE A 622 -6.71 0.54 10.10
CA PHE A 622 -5.72 1.60 9.97
C PHE A 622 -4.36 1.05 10.41
N PRO A 623 -3.56 0.48 9.49
CA PRO A 623 -2.22 -0.01 9.80
C PRO A 623 -1.34 1.10 10.34
N VAL A 624 -0.60 0.82 11.42
CA VAL A 624 0.36 1.77 11.99
C VAL A 624 1.72 1.06 12.09
N PRO A 625 2.75 1.54 11.38
CA PRO A 625 4.01 0.82 11.29
C PRO A 625 4.80 0.89 12.62
N GLN A 626 5.59 -0.17 12.88
CA GLN A 626 6.69 -0.08 13.83
C GLN A 626 7.55 1.15 13.51
N GLY A 627 7.96 1.86 14.54
CA GLY A 627 8.69 3.12 14.43
C GLY A 627 7.80 4.33 14.67
N ILE A 628 6.53 4.27 14.24
CA ILE A 628 5.48 5.18 14.76
C ILE A 628 4.94 4.60 16.07
N LEU A 629 4.54 3.32 16.04
CA LEU A 629 4.36 2.56 17.27
C LEU A 629 5.73 2.21 17.86
N ASN A 630 5.91 2.55 19.13
CA ASN A 630 7.03 2.10 19.94
C ASN A 630 6.78 0.65 20.38
N TYR A 631 7.40 -0.30 19.69
CA TYR A 631 7.18 -1.74 19.93
C TYR A 631 7.79 -2.25 21.24
N ASN A 632 8.69 -1.48 21.87
CA ASN A 632 9.34 -1.86 23.12
C ASN A 632 9.24 -0.73 24.16
N GLY A 633 8.03 -0.21 24.36
CA GLY A 633 7.76 0.79 25.38
C GLY A 633 6.35 1.37 25.28
N GLN A 634 6.17 2.49 25.95
CA GLN A 634 4.89 3.18 26.04
C GLN A 634 4.51 3.84 24.71
N ASN A 635 3.22 3.77 24.41
CA ASN A 635 2.56 4.47 23.33
C ASN A 635 1.42 5.32 23.90
N THR A 636 1.21 6.49 23.30
CA THR A 636 0.04 7.35 23.52
C THR A 636 -0.92 7.18 22.35
N LEU A 637 -2.18 6.87 22.64
CA LEU A 637 -3.26 6.85 21.66
C LEU A 637 -4.26 7.94 22.00
N ALA A 638 -4.58 8.76 21.01
CA ALA A 638 -5.65 9.72 21.12
C ALA A 638 -6.67 9.60 19.99
N VAL A 639 -7.92 9.91 20.29
CA VAL A 639 -9.05 9.78 19.38
C VAL A 639 -9.92 11.03 19.49
N SER A 640 -10.14 11.72 18.37
CA SER A 640 -11.23 12.70 18.30
C SER A 640 -12.54 12.02 17.95
N LEU A 641 -13.65 12.53 18.47
CA LEU A 641 -15.01 12.13 18.12
C LEU A 641 -15.84 13.39 17.94
N TRP A 642 -16.20 13.66 16.69
CA TRP A 642 -17.15 14.70 16.33
C TRP A 642 -18.51 14.04 16.08
N ALA A 643 -19.46 14.25 16.99
CA ALA A 643 -20.85 13.85 16.80
C ALA A 643 -21.60 14.89 15.97
N GLU A 644 -22.10 14.48 14.81
CA GLU A 644 -22.71 15.40 13.83
C GLU A 644 -24.23 15.55 14.02
N GLY A 645 -24.81 14.97 15.07
CA GLY A 645 -26.24 15.00 15.35
C GLY A 645 -26.59 15.27 16.81
N ALA A 646 -27.80 15.77 17.06
CA ALA A 646 -28.27 16.22 18.37
C ALA A 646 -28.28 15.12 19.45
N VAL A 647 -28.36 13.85 19.06
CA VAL A 647 -28.36 12.68 19.97
C VAL A 647 -26.96 12.26 20.41
N GLY A 648 -25.92 12.94 19.93
CA GLY A 648 -24.53 12.57 20.16
C GLY A 648 -24.09 11.36 19.33
N ALA A 649 -22.94 10.78 19.67
CA ALA A 649 -22.37 9.63 18.97
C ALA A 649 -21.34 8.91 19.84
N LYS A 650 -20.93 7.71 19.42
CA LYS A 650 -19.87 6.90 20.06
C LYS A 650 -19.19 6.01 19.04
N LEU A 651 -17.95 5.61 19.30
CA LEU A 651 -17.37 4.46 18.60
C LEU A 651 -18.10 3.19 19.03
N ASN A 652 -18.37 2.28 18.10
CA ASN A 652 -18.93 0.97 18.44
C ASN A 652 -17.85 0.03 18.99
N SER A 653 -16.64 0.11 18.44
CA SER A 653 -15.45 -0.57 18.97
C SER A 653 -14.17 0.17 18.59
N ILE A 654 -13.10 -0.12 19.33
CA ILE A 654 -11.73 0.22 18.96
C ILE A 654 -10.81 -0.88 19.50
N ALA A 655 -9.96 -1.43 18.64
CA ALA A 655 -9.02 -2.50 18.96
C ALA A 655 -7.66 -2.25 18.32
N LEU A 656 -6.60 -2.78 18.92
CA LEU A 656 -5.29 -2.92 18.30
C LEU A 656 -5.14 -4.37 17.90
N GLU A 657 -4.96 -4.65 16.61
CA GLU A 657 -4.94 -6.01 16.07
C GLU A 657 -3.61 -6.34 15.40
N LEU A 658 -3.14 -7.56 15.65
CA LEU A 658 -2.01 -8.16 14.95
C LEU A 658 -2.45 -8.67 13.58
N ARG A 659 -1.79 -8.19 12.51
CA ARG A 659 -2.17 -8.45 11.12
C ARG A 659 -1.46 -9.66 10.54
N ALA A 660 -0.20 -9.88 10.93
CA ALA A 660 0.60 -11.00 10.51
C ALA A 660 1.67 -11.34 11.57
N LYS A 661 2.19 -12.57 11.53
CA LYS A 661 3.37 -13.00 12.29
C LYS A 661 4.45 -13.45 11.31
N VAL A 662 5.56 -12.72 11.29
CA VAL A 662 6.72 -13.03 10.45
C VAL A 662 7.98 -12.98 11.30
N GLU A 663 8.76 -14.06 11.31
CA GLU A 663 10.14 -14.01 11.77
C GLU A 663 10.94 -13.28 10.71
N SER A 664 11.70 -12.25 11.09
CA SER A 664 12.30 -11.31 10.16
C SER A 664 13.77 -11.04 10.43
N SER A 665 14.52 -10.86 9.36
CA SER A 665 15.91 -10.37 9.39
C SER A 665 16.02 -8.86 9.25
N ILE A 666 14.89 -8.12 9.23
CA ILE A 666 14.91 -6.66 9.25
C ILE A 666 15.73 -6.18 10.46
N GLY A 667 16.63 -5.23 10.22
CA GLY A 667 17.42 -4.59 11.28
C GLY A 667 16.54 -3.85 12.28
N ALA A 668 17.12 -3.42 13.40
CA ALA A 668 16.38 -2.68 14.42
C ALA A 668 15.73 -1.41 13.80
N ILE A 669 14.40 -1.33 13.87
CA ILE A 669 13.66 -0.15 13.43
C ILE A 669 13.83 0.94 14.48
N VAL A 670 14.30 2.10 14.02
CA VAL A 670 14.42 3.30 14.85
C VAL A 670 13.05 3.97 14.92
N ASN A 671 12.60 4.29 16.14
CA ASN A 671 11.39 5.09 16.30
C ASN A 671 11.55 6.44 15.63
N GLN A 672 10.53 6.87 14.90
CA GLN A 672 10.41 8.27 14.51
C GLN A 672 10.35 9.12 15.78
N PRO A 673 10.74 10.41 15.72
CA PRO A 673 10.70 11.24 16.90
C PRO A 673 9.30 11.23 17.52
N LEU A 674 9.24 11.02 18.84
CA LEU A 674 8.01 11.02 19.64
C LEU A 674 8.00 12.32 20.47
N PRO A 675 7.74 13.49 19.85
CA PRO A 675 7.86 14.77 20.52
C PRO A 675 6.94 14.80 21.73
N SER A 676 7.53 15.03 22.91
CA SER A 676 6.76 15.22 24.12
C SER A 676 6.00 16.53 24.07
N TRP A 677 4.83 16.54 24.69
CA TRP A 677 4.00 17.72 24.83
C TRP A 677 4.77 18.83 25.54
N SER A 678 4.59 20.05 25.02
CA SER A 678 5.00 21.28 25.69
C SER A 678 3.89 22.31 25.50
N MET A 679 3.73 23.18 26.49
CA MET A 679 2.72 24.24 26.41
C MET A 679 3.05 25.17 25.24
N ARG A 680 2.09 25.33 24.32
CA ARG A 680 2.28 26.16 23.13
C ARG A 680 2.02 27.63 23.45
N PRO A 681 2.93 28.55 23.07
CA PRO A 681 2.70 29.99 23.23
C PRO A 681 1.39 30.41 22.56
N GLY A 682 0.53 31.12 23.29
CA GLY A 682 -0.75 31.62 22.77
C GLY A 682 -1.95 30.69 22.99
N ALA A 683 -1.75 29.45 23.48
CA ALA A 683 -2.81 28.45 23.61
C ALA A 683 -3.69 28.51 24.89
N ASN A 684 -3.68 29.65 25.59
CA ASN A 684 -4.49 29.89 26.80
C ASN A 684 -5.81 30.61 26.51
#